data_AF-A0A5E4HKL5-F1
#
_entry.id   AF-A0A5E4HKL5-F1
#
_cell.length_a   1.000
_cell.length_b   1.000
_cell.length_c   1.000
_cell.angle_alpha   90.00
_cell.angle_beta   90.00
_cell.angle_gamma   90.00
#
_symmetry.space_group_name_H-M   'P 1'
#
loop_
_entity.id
_entity.type
_entity.pdbx_description
1 polymer ?
#
loop_
_entity_poly.entity_id
_entity_poly.type
_entity_poly.pdbx_seq_one_letter_code
_entity_poly.pdbx_strand_id
1 'polypeptide(L)'
;MPAIGRDKDILNFLADRIKTQIEFWPDFVEAWDENANGKRFRGESMSLTELWNLYLGYVRETSTEVEISTGKINARKEAAKNPKKGYTVIPCRAFELPGRFYFRSKHHEGANGYLEFDQWLYARDQARKDLFWFGKEVFDMDYFEHVHRVTTNQFVQKDFDGVFEEGYTTKEVKAAFNKQNRVPRVWVQKEEYTPGESLPTAATEIHDMGSWIQDPIEAEKYTNQARTMILLDPRGFFKTFTDILDTVQWVISCPDVRILMMSGTYKLTLQFLSLFKGKFFLPPGQRPTKFHLLFPEYVDRSADGDSKEPYIYPGRKLESPDPTMGIMSIGSSLSGFHCDVLKFDDIVTDDNCLTDETRQALKDKADGAVNLLMPWGWHDMIGTRYFPDDYYGISLDQNKESEEDYNLKFFTRAAWYVKEEFKDVEERSLFDLTEEMVTLTFPEHKPFKSLRKDLRKNEKSFRCQQLNQPVWGDANSISLDRLLLEQRRDKTLAEVLAAPGYVYGAIDMAKENKQFSDYTALAIGKVYQEGSTLIQPDENGILPERPDAKWVMVILDVQFGKWSQNETINRITEMNNKWRPKSWSGEDTGGLLTFKERLIDVSKLKYGHWPYIVWSTPDNSESAKKNRIKGVELLLRAARLYFMIASWNEEVFSELEKYKGQKSTRYFKDDVPDVLSMLAKRIPSMVRLSQKELDQQTAQKEAQYREQLRREMNRVIFGADTGGYSTQPSQWPSYSEPREESRSPMGEVANKFFRGNGLRA
;
A
#
# COMPACT_ATOMS: atom_id res chain seq x y z
N MET A 1 -44.60 -35.94 6.87
CA MET A 1 -44.59 -36.04 8.34
C MET A 1 -43.61 -37.11 8.82
N PRO A 2 -42.30 -36.81 8.93
CA PRO A 2 -41.45 -37.51 9.91
C PRO A 2 -40.52 -36.58 10.73
N ALA A 3 -40.71 -35.25 10.70
CA ALA A 3 -39.85 -34.30 11.44
C ALA A 3 -40.23 -34.11 12.93
N ILE A 4 -41.49 -34.39 13.30
CA ILE A 4 -42.04 -34.02 14.62
C ILE A 4 -41.55 -34.96 15.75
N GLY A 5 -41.20 -36.22 15.44
CA GLY A 5 -40.72 -37.18 16.44
C GLY A 5 -39.29 -36.92 16.90
N ARG A 6 -38.38 -36.63 15.96
CA ARG A 6 -36.95 -36.38 16.22
C ARG A 6 -36.71 -35.14 17.09
N ASP A 7 -37.46 -34.07 16.85
CA ASP A 7 -37.36 -32.83 17.63
C ASP A 7 -37.84 -33.02 19.09
N LYS A 8 -38.84 -33.87 19.32
CA LYS A 8 -39.34 -34.15 20.67
C LYS A 8 -38.35 -34.98 21.48
N ASP A 9 -37.69 -35.95 20.85
CA ASP A 9 -36.66 -36.77 21.49
C ASP A 9 -35.41 -35.94 21.83
N ILE A 10 -35.01 -35.01 20.95
CA ILE A 10 -33.92 -34.05 21.22
C ILE A 10 -34.30 -33.11 22.38
N LEU A 11 -35.52 -32.58 22.41
CA LEU A 11 -35.99 -31.70 23.49
C LEU A 11 -36.08 -32.43 24.84
N ASN A 12 -36.51 -33.69 24.86
CA ASN A 12 -36.52 -34.50 26.07
C ASN A 12 -35.11 -34.84 26.55
N PHE A 13 -34.20 -35.20 25.64
CA PHE A 13 -32.78 -35.42 25.95
C PHE A 13 -32.13 -34.16 26.53
N LEU A 14 -32.42 -33.00 25.95
CA LEU A 14 -31.96 -31.70 26.46
C LEU A 14 -32.48 -31.41 27.86
N ALA A 15 -33.78 -31.64 28.09
CA ALA A 15 -34.39 -31.44 29.39
C ALA A 15 -33.77 -32.35 30.46
N ASP A 16 -33.48 -33.61 30.11
CA ASP A 16 -32.83 -34.58 30.99
C ASP A 16 -31.38 -34.19 31.29
N ARG A 17 -30.60 -33.78 30.27
CA ARG A 17 -29.21 -33.33 30.47
C ARG A 17 -29.11 -32.04 31.27
N ILE A 18 -29.98 -31.07 31.00
CA ILE A 18 -30.09 -29.84 31.82
C ILE A 18 -30.41 -30.22 33.27
N LYS A 19 -31.32 -31.16 33.48
CA LYS A 19 -31.64 -31.66 34.82
C LYS A 19 -30.42 -32.30 35.50
N THR A 20 -29.64 -33.14 34.79
CA THR A 20 -28.40 -33.72 35.34
C THR A 20 -27.38 -32.66 35.73
N GLN A 21 -27.22 -31.60 34.92
CA GLN A 21 -26.31 -30.49 35.22
C GLN A 21 -26.81 -29.67 36.41
N ILE A 22 -28.12 -29.41 36.52
CA ILE A 22 -28.76 -28.70 37.64
C ILE A 22 -28.66 -29.48 38.95
N GLU A 23 -28.73 -30.81 38.91
CA GLU A 23 -28.60 -31.63 40.12
C GLU A 23 -27.15 -31.69 40.64
N PHE A 24 -26.16 -31.50 39.76
CA PHE A 24 -24.75 -31.68 40.11
C PHE A 24 -23.99 -30.39 40.45
N TRP A 25 -24.11 -29.36 39.62
CA TRP A 25 -23.23 -28.19 39.68
C TRP A 25 -23.50 -27.17 40.80
N PRO A 26 -24.74 -26.89 41.25
CA PRO A 26 -24.98 -25.79 42.20
C PRO A 26 -24.16 -25.90 43.49
N ASP A 27 -24.15 -27.06 44.15
CA ASP A 27 -23.40 -27.28 45.39
C ASP A 27 -21.89 -27.14 45.17
N PHE A 28 -21.39 -27.61 44.02
CA PHE A 28 -20.00 -27.47 43.66
C PHE A 28 -19.62 -26.01 43.38
N VAL A 29 -20.45 -25.29 42.63
CA VAL A 29 -20.18 -23.92 42.21
C VAL A 29 -20.18 -22.96 43.40
N GLU A 30 -21.14 -23.12 44.32
CA GLU A 30 -21.16 -22.35 45.57
C GLU A 30 -19.95 -22.67 46.45
N ALA A 31 -19.64 -23.96 46.65
CA ALA A 31 -18.47 -24.37 47.42
C ALA A 31 -17.15 -23.89 46.79
N TRP A 32 -17.07 -23.86 45.46
CA TRP A 32 -15.90 -23.35 44.74
C TRP A 32 -15.71 -21.85 45.00
N ASP A 33 -16.74 -21.03 44.79
CA ASP A 33 -16.65 -19.57 44.99
C ASP A 33 -16.29 -19.24 46.47
N GLU A 34 -16.86 -19.97 47.44
CA GLU A 34 -16.53 -19.82 48.87
C GLU A 34 -15.05 -20.15 49.17
N ASN A 35 -14.53 -21.24 48.59
CA ASN A 35 -13.15 -21.68 48.81
C ASN A 35 -12.12 -20.91 47.96
N ALA A 36 -12.54 -20.29 46.86
CA ALA A 36 -11.67 -19.56 45.93
C ALA A 36 -11.12 -18.24 46.53
N ASN A 37 -11.67 -17.77 47.65
CA ASN A 37 -11.25 -16.53 48.32
C ASN A 37 -11.20 -15.32 47.36
N GLY A 38 -12.25 -15.17 46.55
CA GLY A 38 -12.38 -14.08 45.58
C GLY A 38 -11.68 -14.33 44.23
N LYS A 39 -10.93 -15.43 44.07
CA LYS A 39 -10.34 -15.82 42.78
C LYS A 39 -11.42 -16.17 41.76
N ARG A 40 -11.10 -15.93 40.48
CA ARG A 40 -11.97 -16.25 39.36
C ARG A 40 -11.42 -17.42 38.56
N PHE A 41 -12.29 -18.08 37.80
CA PHE A 41 -11.88 -19.17 36.93
C PHE A 41 -10.98 -18.61 35.82
N ARG A 42 -9.67 -18.89 35.90
CA ARG A 42 -8.67 -18.46 34.91
C ARG A 42 -8.78 -16.94 34.67
N GLY A 43 -9.01 -16.50 33.43
CA GLY A 43 -9.15 -15.10 33.04
C GLY A 43 -10.59 -14.56 33.08
N GLU A 44 -11.53 -15.24 33.73
CA GLU A 44 -12.90 -14.75 33.88
C GLU A 44 -12.98 -13.53 34.82
N SER A 45 -13.88 -12.61 34.50
CA SER A 45 -14.18 -11.44 35.36
C SER A 45 -15.38 -11.65 36.29
N MET A 46 -16.15 -12.72 36.07
CA MET A 46 -17.35 -13.10 36.81
C MET A 46 -17.07 -14.31 37.72
N SER A 47 -17.82 -14.43 38.82
CA SER A 47 -17.73 -15.60 39.71
C SER A 47 -18.22 -16.87 39.01
N LEU A 48 -17.88 -18.05 39.54
CA LEU A 48 -18.34 -19.30 38.95
C LEU A 48 -19.87 -19.42 39.06
N THR A 49 -20.45 -18.91 40.16
CA THR A 49 -21.91 -18.80 40.35
C THR A 49 -22.56 -17.90 39.29
N GLU A 50 -21.94 -16.76 38.99
CA GLU A 50 -22.44 -15.86 37.95
C GLU A 50 -22.38 -16.51 36.55
N LEU A 51 -21.27 -17.20 36.24
CA LEU A 51 -21.09 -17.93 34.99
C LEU A 51 -22.06 -19.12 34.85
N TRP A 52 -22.32 -19.84 35.94
CA TRP A 52 -23.32 -20.92 35.99
C TRP A 52 -24.72 -20.40 35.70
N ASN A 53 -25.08 -19.27 36.31
CA ASN A 53 -26.35 -18.60 36.04
C ASN A 53 -26.46 -18.20 34.55
N LEU A 54 -25.40 -17.65 33.96
CA LEU A 54 -25.36 -17.32 32.54
C LEU A 54 -25.51 -18.56 31.65
N TYR A 55 -24.82 -19.66 31.98
CA TYR A 55 -24.93 -20.94 31.27
C TYR A 55 -26.38 -21.47 31.26
N LEU A 56 -27.07 -21.37 32.39
CA LEU A 56 -28.49 -21.74 32.48
C LEU A 56 -29.45 -20.76 31.78
N GLY A 57 -28.96 -19.62 31.30
CA GLY A 57 -29.76 -18.60 30.62
C GLY A 57 -30.40 -17.57 31.57
N TYR A 58 -29.94 -17.47 32.82
CA TYR A 58 -30.30 -16.38 33.72
C TYR A 58 -29.43 -15.15 33.41
N VAL A 59 -29.99 -14.19 32.69
CA VAL A 59 -29.33 -12.89 32.46
C VAL A 59 -29.71 -11.94 33.60
N ARG A 60 -28.70 -11.35 34.26
CA ARG A 60 -28.90 -10.30 35.27
C ARG A 60 -29.56 -9.08 34.59
N GLU A 61 -30.68 -8.60 35.12
CA GLU A 61 -31.04 -7.19 34.92
C GLU A 61 -29.92 -6.37 35.58
N THR A 62 -29.26 -5.49 34.83
CA THR A 62 -28.44 -4.42 35.40
C THR A 62 -29.39 -3.49 36.16
N SER A 63 -29.58 -3.77 37.43
CA SER A 63 -30.33 -2.91 38.34
C SER A 63 -29.59 -1.59 38.49
N THR A 64 -30.23 -0.50 38.08
CA THR A 64 -29.95 0.86 38.54
C THR A 64 -29.77 0.87 40.06
N GLU A 65 -28.63 1.38 40.52
CA GLU A 65 -28.22 1.52 41.92
C GLU A 65 -29.05 2.54 42.75
N VAL A 66 -30.38 2.59 42.57
CA VAL A 66 -31.25 3.52 43.31
C VAL A 66 -32.00 2.86 44.47
N GLU A 67 -32.00 1.52 44.60
CA GLU A 67 -32.81 0.82 45.60
C GLU A 67 -32.04 0.15 46.77
N ILE A 68 -30.82 0.61 47.10
CA ILE A 68 -30.13 0.20 48.35
C ILE A 68 -30.32 1.25 49.46
N SER A 69 -31.54 1.79 49.61
CA SER A 69 -31.84 2.72 50.72
C SER A 69 -32.99 2.29 51.63
N THR A 70 -33.68 1.17 51.36
CA THR A 70 -34.76 0.71 52.25
C THR A 70 -34.59 -0.76 52.62
N GLY A 71 -34.01 -0.97 53.80
CA GLY A 71 -33.76 -2.31 54.35
C GLY A 71 -35.02 -3.16 54.43
N LYS A 72 -35.14 -4.16 53.56
CA LYS A 72 -36.06 -5.30 53.72
C LYS A 72 -35.42 -6.58 53.21
N ILE A 73 -34.81 -7.31 54.14
CA ILE A 73 -34.17 -8.63 53.95
C ILE A 73 -35.18 -9.74 53.56
N ASN A 74 -36.50 -9.48 53.57
CA ASN A 74 -37.52 -10.50 53.32
C ASN A 74 -37.93 -10.72 51.85
N ALA A 75 -37.40 -9.95 50.88
CA ALA A 75 -37.77 -10.11 49.47
C ALA A 75 -37.18 -11.37 48.80
N ARG A 76 -36.08 -11.94 49.34
CA ARG A 76 -35.43 -13.13 48.76
C ARG A 76 -36.28 -14.42 48.82
N LYS A 77 -37.22 -14.54 49.77
CA LYS A 77 -38.04 -15.77 49.93
C LYS A 77 -39.38 -15.73 49.18
N GLU A 78 -39.90 -14.55 48.83
CA GLU A 78 -41.14 -14.45 48.04
C GLU A 78 -40.90 -14.42 46.52
N ALA A 79 -39.73 -13.97 46.06
CA ALA A 79 -39.34 -14.04 44.64
C ALA A 79 -39.27 -15.48 44.09
N ALA A 80 -39.00 -16.46 44.95
CA ALA A 80 -38.99 -17.88 44.60
C ALA A 80 -40.38 -18.48 44.35
N LYS A 81 -41.47 -17.79 44.74
CA LYS A 81 -42.84 -18.36 44.72
C LYS A 81 -43.76 -17.83 43.62
N ASN A 82 -43.38 -16.78 42.87
CA ASN A 82 -44.19 -16.26 41.78
C ASN A 82 -43.34 -15.60 40.69
N PRO A 83 -42.93 -16.34 39.64
CA PRO A 83 -42.19 -15.77 38.52
C PRO A 83 -43.16 -14.98 37.63
N LYS A 84 -43.44 -13.72 37.96
CA LYS A 84 -44.24 -12.87 37.09
C LYS A 84 -43.38 -12.29 35.96
N LYS A 85 -43.65 -12.82 34.76
CA LYS A 85 -43.46 -12.24 33.42
C LYS A 85 -42.08 -11.68 33.10
N GLY A 86 -41.33 -12.41 32.26
CA GLY A 86 -40.37 -11.74 31.37
C GLY A 86 -39.15 -12.52 30.90
N TYR A 87 -38.96 -13.77 31.26
CA TYR A 87 -37.85 -14.56 30.69
C TYR A 87 -38.39 -15.89 30.19
N THR A 88 -38.58 -16.01 28.87
CA THR A 88 -38.46 -17.33 28.28
C THR A 88 -37.00 -17.68 28.44
N VAL A 89 -36.70 -18.50 29.45
CA VAL A 89 -35.42 -19.19 29.60
C VAL A 89 -35.17 -19.86 28.25
N ILE A 90 -34.30 -19.29 27.45
CA ILE A 90 -33.63 -20.07 26.43
C ILE A 90 -32.54 -20.73 27.25
N PRO A 91 -32.69 -22.00 27.71
CA PRO A 91 -31.53 -22.70 28.24
C PRO A 91 -30.47 -22.52 27.16
N CYS A 92 -29.26 -22.08 27.50
CA CYS A 92 -28.22 -21.95 26.49
C CYS A 92 -28.17 -23.29 25.79
N ARG A 93 -28.76 -23.36 24.57
CA ARG A 93 -28.84 -24.61 23.83
C ARG A 93 -27.39 -24.82 23.51
N ALA A 94 -26.78 -25.74 24.24
CA ALA A 94 -25.40 -26.04 24.05
C ALA A 94 -25.23 -26.31 22.54
N PHE A 95 -24.35 -25.54 21.94
CA PHE A 95 -24.21 -25.44 20.50
C PHE A 95 -22.95 -26.22 20.14
N GLU A 96 -22.98 -26.84 18.97
CA GLU A 96 -21.83 -27.57 18.47
C GLU A 96 -20.66 -26.59 18.24
N LEU A 97 -19.60 -26.76 19.02
CA LEU A 97 -18.30 -26.16 18.77
C LEU A 97 -17.33 -27.23 18.27
N PRO A 98 -16.82 -27.11 17.04
CA PRO A 98 -15.71 -27.94 16.59
C PRO A 98 -14.43 -27.55 17.36
N GLY A 99 -13.62 -28.53 17.78
CA GLY A 99 -12.43 -28.22 18.58
C GLY A 99 -11.85 -29.41 19.35
N ARG A 100 -10.85 -29.15 20.19
CA ARG A 100 -10.03 -30.16 20.90
C ARG A 100 -10.78 -30.95 21.99
N PHE A 101 -12.08 -30.73 22.16
CA PHE A 101 -12.93 -31.50 23.07
C PHE A 101 -13.33 -32.82 22.38
N TYR A 102 -12.38 -33.75 22.24
CA TYR A 102 -12.59 -35.05 21.62
C TYR A 102 -12.83 -36.13 22.67
N PHE A 103 -13.83 -36.97 22.45
CA PHE A 103 -13.91 -38.28 23.09
C PHE A 103 -13.68 -39.38 22.05
N ARG A 104 -12.61 -40.17 22.20
CA ARG A 104 -12.32 -41.40 21.43
C ARG A 104 -12.64 -41.32 19.93
N SER A 105 -12.01 -40.37 19.23
CA SER A 105 -11.97 -40.30 17.76
C SER A 105 -13.32 -40.31 17.02
N LYS A 106 -14.43 -40.08 17.73
CA LYS A 106 -15.74 -39.79 17.14
C LYS A 106 -16.08 -38.34 17.47
N HIS A 107 -16.66 -37.63 16.51
CA HIS A 107 -17.46 -36.44 16.82
C HIS A 107 -18.44 -36.81 17.95
N HIS A 108 -18.92 -35.87 18.76
CA HIS A 108 -19.90 -36.09 19.82
C HIS A 108 -21.26 -36.63 19.27
N GLU A 109 -21.27 -37.78 18.60
CA GLU A 109 -22.45 -38.51 18.15
C GLU A 109 -23.26 -39.02 19.35
N GLY A 110 -22.62 -39.19 20.52
CA GLY A 110 -23.25 -39.65 21.75
C GLY A 110 -23.92 -38.58 22.62
N ALA A 111 -23.60 -37.29 22.41
CA ALA A 111 -24.12 -36.19 23.22
C ALA A 111 -25.02 -35.21 22.44
N ASN A 112 -25.45 -35.57 21.23
CA ASN A 112 -26.21 -34.72 20.30
C ASN A 112 -25.59 -33.31 20.10
N GLY A 113 -24.26 -33.16 20.25
CA GLY A 113 -23.57 -31.91 19.99
C GLY A 113 -23.61 -30.83 21.08
N TYR A 114 -23.99 -31.19 22.32
CA TYR A 114 -24.15 -30.22 23.42
C TYR A 114 -22.94 -30.16 24.40
N LEU A 115 -22.41 -28.96 24.68
CA LEU A 115 -21.40 -28.67 25.73
C LEU A 115 -21.96 -28.71 27.16
N GLU A 116 -21.30 -29.45 28.04
CA GLU A 116 -21.47 -29.39 29.50
C GLU A 116 -20.86 -28.09 30.08
N PHE A 117 -21.16 -27.75 31.34
CA PHE A 117 -20.73 -26.48 31.92
C PHE A 117 -19.21 -26.30 31.97
N ASP A 118 -18.47 -27.33 32.37
CA ASP A 118 -17.01 -27.36 32.33
C ASP A 118 -16.49 -27.15 30.90
N GLN A 119 -17.03 -27.88 29.92
CA GLN A 119 -16.67 -27.75 28.50
C GLN A 119 -16.95 -26.34 27.98
N TRP A 120 -18.06 -25.73 28.39
CA TRP A 120 -18.40 -24.34 28.05
C TRP A 120 -17.40 -23.35 28.65
N LEU A 121 -16.96 -23.54 29.90
CA LEU A 121 -15.89 -22.75 30.53
C LEU A 121 -14.56 -22.88 29.77
N TYR A 122 -14.20 -24.10 29.35
CA TYR A 122 -12.98 -24.32 28.55
C TYR A 122 -13.07 -23.70 27.16
N ALA A 123 -14.23 -23.76 26.50
CA ALA A 123 -14.43 -23.10 25.21
C ALA A 123 -14.28 -21.57 25.32
N ARG A 124 -14.76 -20.96 26.41
CA ARG A 124 -14.55 -19.54 26.71
C ARG A 124 -13.08 -19.22 26.95
N ASP A 125 -12.37 -20.06 27.68
CA ASP A 125 -10.92 -19.90 27.90
C ASP A 125 -10.13 -20.01 26.58
N GLN A 126 -10.47 -20.98 25.72
CA GLN A 126 -9.88 -21.13 24.40
C GLN A 126 -10.18 -19.95 23.48
N ALA A 127 -11.41 -19.42 23.49
CA ALA A 127 -11.77 -18.21 22.73
C ALA A 127 -10.89 -17.01 23.08
N ARG A 128 -10.52 -16.84 24.35
CA ARG A 128 -9.65 -15.75 24.83
C ARG A 128 -8.18 -15.94 24.47
N LYS A 129 -7.72 -17.19 24.34
CA LYS A 129 -6.29 -17.54 24.21
C LYS A 129 -5.87 -18.05 22.82
N ASP A 130 -6.82 -18.36 21.92
CA ASP A 130 -6.52 -18.84 20.56
C ASP A 130 -7.34 -18.06 19.53
N LEU A 131 -6.73 -17.02 18.95
CA LEU A 131 -7.38 -16.15 17.96
C LEU A 131 -7.80 -16.89 16.67
N PHE A 132 -7.03 -17.91 16.26
CA PHE A 132 -7.39 -18.71 15.09
C PHE A 132 -8.64 -19.53 15.36
N TRP A 133 -8.68 -20.24 16.49
CA TRP A 133 -9.87 -21.00 16.89
C TRP A 133 -11.06 -20.08 17.11
N PHE A 134 -10.85 -18.92 17.71
CA PHE A 134 -11.90 -17.93 17.93
C PHE A 134 -12.53 -17.46 16.61
N GLY A 135 -11.72 -17.10 15.61
CA GLY A 135 -12.24 -16.74 14.30
C GLY A 135 -12.93 -17.90 13.59
N LYS A 136 -12.29 -19.07 13.56
CA LYS A 136 -12.78 -20.23 12.83
C LYS A 136 -14.05 -20.82 13.43
N GLU A 137 -14.04 -21.11 14.73
CA GLU A 137 -15.07 -21.94 15.35
C GLU A 137 -16.19 -21.13 15.99
N VAL A 138 -15.90 -19.91 16.47
CA VAL A 138 -16.89 -19.03 17.11
C VAL A 138 -17.54 -18.07 16.12
N PHE A 139 -16.80 -17.58 15.13
CA PHE A 139 -17.31 -16.65 14.12
C PHE A 139 -17.49 -17.25 12.72
N ASP A 140 -17.26 -18.55 12.56
CA ASP A 140 -17.41 -19.28 11.30
C ASP A 140 -16.60 -18.63 10.15
N MET A 141 -15.44 -18.06 10.48
CA MET A 141 -14.52 -17.52 9.47
C MET A 141 -13.93 -18.65 8.65
N ASP A 142 -13.76 -18.41 7.35
CA ASP A 142 -13.15 -19.37 6.40
C ASP A 142 -11.62 -19.41 6.57
N TYR A 143 -11.19 -19.76 7.78
CA TYR A 143 -9.80 -19.83 8.19
C TYR A 143 -9.19 -21.20 7.88
N PHE A 144 -8.23 -21.16 6.98
CA PHE A 144 -7.33 -22.27 6.67
C PHE A 144 -6.11 -22.21 7.59
N GLU A 145 -5.77 -23.33 8.22
CA GLU A 145 -4.68 -23.39 9.20
C GLU A 145 -3.33 -22.97 8.59
N HIS A 146 -2.99 -23.50 7.42
CA HIS A 146 -1.75 -23.17 6.71
C HIS A 146 -1.66 -21.69 6.24
N VAL A 147 -2.79 -20.99 6.16
CA VAL A 147 -2.86 -19.58 5.71
C VAL A 147 -2.97 -18.61 6.89
N HIS A 148 -3.91 -18.85 7.80
CA HIS A 148 -4.30 -17.84 8.79
C HIS A 148 -3.64 -18.04 10.15
N ARG A 149 -3.24 -19.27 10.51
CA ARG A 149 -2.61 -19.51 11.82
C ARG A 149 -1.31 -18.72 11.98
N VAL A 150 -0.51 -18.62 10.92
CA VAL A 150 0.70 -17.81 10.94
C VAL A 150 0.38 -16.33 11.17
N THR A 151 -0.68 -15.78 10.57
CA THR A 151 -1.10 -14.38 10.76
C THR A 151 -1.66 -14.15 12.17
N THR A 152 -2.55 -15.02 12.66
CA THR A 152 -3.13 -14.90 14.01
C THR A 152 -2.09 -15.03 15.12
N ASN A 153 -1.04 -15.81 14.90
CA ASN A 153 0.07 -15.99 15.84
C ASN A 153 0.98 -14.75 15.98
N GLN A 154 0.80 -13.72 15.14
CA GLN A 154 1.55 -12.47 15.28
C GLN A 154 0.96 -11.55 16.36
N PHE A 155 -0.33 -11.68 16.64
CA PHE A 155 -1.04 -10.87 17.61
C PHE A 155 -0.69 -11.24 19.05
N VAL A 156 -0.92 -10.28 19.96
CA VAL A 156 -0.72 -10.46 21.40
C VAL A 156 -1.60 -11.59 21.92
N GLN A 157 -1.03 -12.52 22.68
CA GLN A 157 -1.81 -13.51 23.42
C GLN A 157 -2.31 -12.87 24.71
N LYS A 158 -3.63 -12.89 24.93
CA LYS A 158 -4.26 -12.26 26.09
C LYS A 158 -4.36 -13.27 27.22
N ASP A 159 -3.42 -13.20 28.15
CA ASP A 159 -3.46 -13.95 29.39
C ASP A 159 -3.74 -13.06 30.58
N PHE A 160 -5.00 -13.03 30.99
CA PHE A 160 -5.46 -12.31 32.17
C PHE A 160 -5.80 -13.27 33.32
N ASP A 161 -5.22 -14.49 33.31
CA ASP A 161 -5.45 -15.46 34.37
C ASP A 161 -5.09 -14.90 35.75
N GLY A 162 -6.05 -14.95 36.68
CA GLY A 162 -5.88 -14.47 38.05
C GLY A 162 -5.84 -12.94 38.21
N VAL A 163 -6.21 -12.18 37.19
CA VAL A 163 -6.20 -10.70 37.27
C VAL A 163 -7.48 -10.14 37.89
N PHE A 164 -8.63 -10.74 37.59
CA PHE A 164 -9.94 -10.17 37.92
C PHE A 164 -10.53 -10.70 39.23
N GLU A 165 -9.68 -10.92 40.23
CA GLU A 165 -10.13 -11.25 41.59
C GLU A 165 -11.14 -10.21 42.12
N GLU A 166 -11.97 -10.57 43.09
CA GLU A 166 -12.96 -9.66 43.65
C GLU A 166 -12.35 -8.35 44.15
N GLY A 167 -12.82 -7.22 43.61
CA GLY A 167 -12.29 -5.90 43.95
C GLY A 167 -10.98 -5.54 43.23
N TYR A 168 -10.63 -6.22 42.13
CA TYR A 168 -9.43 -5.89 41.35
C TYR A 168 -9.35 -4.41 40.99
N THR A 169 -8.10 -3.94 40.90
CA THR A 169 -7.74 -2.54 40.78
C THR A 169 -7.14 -2.25 39.41
N THR A 170 -7.10 -0.97 39.04
CA THR A 170 -6.36 -0.50 37.86
C THR A 170 -4.89 -0.92 37.89
N LYS A 171 -4.29 -1.11 39.08
CA LYS A 171 -2.88 -1.51 39.21
C LYS A 171 -2.65 -2.96 38.75
N GLU A 172 -3.56 -3.87 39.09
CA GLU A 172 -3.48 -5.28 38.69
C GLU A 172 -3.69 -5.44 37.19
N VAL A 173 -4.67 -4.72 36.62
CA VAL A 173 -4.89 -4.69 35.17
C VAL A 173 -3.65 -4.18 34.43
N LYS A 174 -3.01 -3.10 34.91
CA LYS A 174 -1.74 -2.60 34.34
C LYS A 174 -0.61 -3.62 34.42
N ALA A 175 -0.48 -4.29 35.58
CA ALA A 175 0.51 -5.34 35.75
C ALA A 175 0.27 -6.51 34.79
N ALA A 176 -0.99 -6.84 34.50
CA ALA A 176 -1.36 -7.85 33.51
C ALA A 176 -0.96 -7.42 32.09
N PHE A 177 -1.25 -6.17 31.67
CA PHE A 177 -0.79 -5.65 30.38
C PHE A 177 0.72 -5.75 30.21
N ASN A 178 1.49 -5.53 31.28
CA ASN A 178 2.94 -5.66 31.26
C ASN A 178 3.42 -7.10 31.06
N LYS A 179 2.64 -8.12 31.45
CA LYS A 179 3.01 -9.54 31.33
C LYS A 179 2.62 -10.16 29.98
N GLN A 180 1.77 -9.49 29.20
CA GLN A 180 1.37 -10.00 27.88
C GLN A 180 2.58 -10.13 26.96
N ASN A 181 2.45 -10.98 25.94
CA ASN A 181 3.45 -11.17 24.90
C ASN A 181 2.79 -11.72 23.62
N ARG A 182 3.58 -11.84 22.56
CA ARG A 182 3.17 -12.36 21.25
C ARG A 182 3.65 -13.79 21.01
N VAL A 183 3.97 -14.53 22.07
CA VAL A 183 4.29 -15.96 21.98
C VAL A 183 2.98 -16.73 21.89
N PRO A 184 2.67 -17.41 20.78
CA PRO A 184 1.44 -18.18 20.63
C PRO A 184 1.23 -19.16 21.78
N ARG A 185 -0.02 -19.39 22.17
CA ARG A 185 -0.34 -20.42 23.16
C ARG A 185 -0.73 -21.72 22.50
N VAL A 186 -0.27 -22.81 23.09
CA VAL A 186 -0.65 -24.16 22.71
C VAL A 186 -1.32 -24.86 23.89
N TRP A 187 -2.42 -25.53 23.61
CA TRP A 187 -3.11 -26.33 24.60
C TRP A 187 -2.34 -27.63 24.84
N VAL A 188 -2.01 -27.89 26.10
CA VAL A 188 -1.38 -29.14 26.53
C VAL A 188 -2.35 -29.86 27.46
N GLN A 189 -2.74 -31.06 27.04
CA GLN A 189 -3.57 -31.95 27.82
C GLN A 189 -2.74 -32.56 28.96
N LYS A 190 -3.25 -32.47 30.19
CA LYS A 190 -2.62 -33.08 31.37
C LYS A 190 -3.20 -34.47 31.65
N GLU A 191 -4.50 -34.63 31.45
CA GLU A 191 -5.25 -35.87 31.72
C GLU A 191 -6.25 -36.17 30.60
N GLU A 192 -6.62 -37.45 30.41
CA GLU A 192 -7.59 -37.87 29.40
C GLU A 192 -9.02 -37.50 29.84
N TYR A 193 -9.78 -36.80 28.97
CA TYR A 193 -11.17 -36.44 29.31
C TYR A 193 -12.06 -37.68 29.30
N THR A 194 -12.66 -37.99 30.46
CA THR A 194 -13.62 -39.08 30.60
C THR A 194 -15.00 -38.50 30.97
N PRO A 195 -15.96 -38.44 30.02
CA PRO A 195 -17.29 -37.89 30.25
C PRO A 195 -17.98 -38.59 31.44
N GLY A 196 -18.43 -37.81 32.42
CA GLY A 196 -19.13 -38.32 33.60
C GLY A 196 -18.27 -38.90 34.73
N GLU A 197 -16.95 -39.05 34.53
CA GLU A 197 -15.98 -39.34 35.60
C GLU A 197 -15.23 -38.07 36.07
N SER A 198 -15.35 -36.97 35.31
CA SER A 198 -14.86 -35.63 35.64
C SER A 198 -15.70 -34.90 36.68
N LEU A 199 -16.37 -35.63 37.58
CA LEU A 199 -16.96 -35.02 38.77
C LEU A 199 -15.82 -34.81 39.77
N PRO A 200 -15.54 -33.58 40.21
CA PRO A 200 -14.48 -33.31 41.16
C PRO A 200 -14.63 -34.16 42.42
N THR A 201 -13.61 -34.95 42.73
CA THR A 201 -13.57 -35.82 43.91
C THR A 201 -13.49 -35.04 45.24
N ALA A 202 -13.27 -33.73 45.16
CA ALA A 202 -13.32 -32.79 46.27
C ALA A 202 -13.83 -31.42 45.80
N ALA A 203 -14.60 -30.73 46.63
CA ALA A 203 -15.29 -29.46 46.36
C ALA A 203 -14.38 -28.23 46.12
N THR A 204 -13.11 -28.42 45.76
CA THR A 204 -12.08 -27.37 45.72
C THR A 204 -11.33 -27.23 44.40
N GLU A 205 -11.43 -28.18 43.47
CA GLU A 205 -10.68 -28.11 42.21
C GLU A 205 -11.57 -28.48 41.02
N ILE A 206 -11.79 -27.55 40.09
CA ILE A 206 -12.30 -27.90 38.76
C ILE A 206 -11.23 -28.78 38.12
N HIS A 207 -11.57 -30.01 37.72
CA HIS A 207 -10.63 -30.95 37.07
C HIS A 207 -9.87 -30.24 35.94
N ASP A 208 -8.56 -30.00 36.14
CA ASP A 208 -7.70 -29.28 35.21
C ASP A 208 -7.24 -30.22 34.08
N MET A 209 -8.11 -30.40 33.08
CA MET A 209 -7.90 -31.32 31.95
C MET A 209 -6.69 -30.95 31.08
N GLY A 210 -6.20 -29.73 31.20
CA GLY A 210 -5.10 -29.21 30.41
C GLY A 210 -4.92 -27.73 30.65
N SER A 211 -3.74 -27.24 30.27
CA SER A 211 -3.38 -25.84 30.43
C SER A 211 -2.85 -25.28 29.11
N TRP A 212 -3.11 -24.01 28.88
CA TRP A 212 -2.42 -23.27 27.83
C TRP A 212 -1.02 -22.92 28.30
N ILE A 213 -0.02 -23.43 27.59
CA ILE A 213 1.36 -23.00 27.77
C ILE A 213 1.77 -22.12 26.58
N GLN A 214 2.79 -21.29 26.78
CA GLN A 214 3.46 -20.64 25.67
C GLN A 214 4.10 -21.71 24.79
N ASP A 215 4.01 -21.53 23.47
CA ASP A 215 4.69 -22.39 22.51
C ASP A 215 6.20 -22.34 22.79
N PRO A 216 6.82 -23.47 23.19
CA PRO A 216 8.23 -23.47 23.60
C PRO A 216 9.17 -23.10 22.46
N ILE A 217 8.80 -23.38 21.21
CA ILE A 217 9.62 -23.04 20.03
C ILE A 217 9.57 -21.54 19.78
N GLU A 218 8.39 -20.93 19.96
CA GLU A 218 8.23 -19.49 19.77
C GLU A 218 8.73 -18.69 21.00
N ALA A 219 8.74 -19.27 22.20
CA ALA A 219 9.16 -18.59 23.43
C ALA A 219 10.61 -18.09 23.39
N GLU A 220 11.47 -18.74 22.62
CA GLU A 220 12.89 -18.37 22.47
C GLU A 220 13.10 -17.12 21.59
N LYS A 221 12.09 -16.67 20.83
CA LYS A 221 12.21 -15.51 19.94
C LYS A 221 12.02 -14.20 20.70
N TYR A 222 13.07 -13.41 20.83
CA TYR A 222 13.03 -12.10 21.53
C TYR A 222 11.97 -11.15 20.96
N THR A 223 11.73 -11.16 19.65
CA THR A 223 10.70 -10.33 18.98
C THR A 223 9.28 -10.63 19.48
N ASN A 224 9.03 -11.75 20.15
CA ASN A 224 7.73 -12.02 20.75
C ASN A 224 7.44 -11.19 22.01
N GLN A 225 8.44 -10.51 22.58
CA GLN A 225 8.26 -9.56 23.69
C GLN A 225 8.05 -8.12 23.21
N ALA A 226 8.15 -7.87 21.90
CA ALA A 226 7.95 -6.58 21.26
C ALA A 226 6.56 -6.00 21.50
N ARG A 227 6.49 -4.79 22.06
CA ARG A 227 5.24 -4.05 22.27
C ARG A 227 4.62 -3.60 20.96
N THR A 228 5.48 -3.26 20.00
CA THR A 228 5.09 -2.82 18.66
C THR A 228 5.19 -3.98 17.69
N MET A 229 4.19 -4.12 16.81
CA MET A 229 4.22 -5.08 15.71
C MET A 229 3.88 -4.39 14.39
N ILE A 230 4.58 -4.77 13.33
CA ILE A 230 4.18 -4.54 11.95
C ILE A 230 3.74 -5.86 11.32
N LEU A 231 2.52 -5.92 10.82
CA LEU A 231 1.93 -7.05 10.11
C LEU A 231 1.49 -6.61 8.71
N LEU A 232 2.21 -7.09 7.69
CA LEU A 232 1.98 -6.79 6.30
C LEU A 232 1.52 -8.06 5.57
N ASP A 233 0.21 -8.16 5.36
CA ASP A 233 -0.42 -9.29 4.67
C ASP A 233 -1.13 -8.82 3.39
N PRO A 234 -1.16 -9.62 2.30
CA PRO A 234 -1.76 -9.21 1.04
C PRO A 234 -3.24 -8.86 1.15
N ARG A 235 -3.72 -7.99 0.25
CA ARG A 235 -5.14 -7.65 0.20
C ARG A 235 -6.01 -8.86 -0.15
N GLY A 236 -7.03 -9.10 0.69
CA GLY A 236 -7.94 -10.24 0.56
C GLY A 236 -7.53 -11.47 1.37
N PHE A 237 -6.56 -11.35 2.28
CA PHE A 237 -6.10 -12.41 3.20
C PHE A 237 -6.67 -12.22 4.63
N PHE A 238 -7.82 -11.53 4.73
CA PHE A 238 -8.58 -11.35 5.97
C PHE A 238 -7.87 -10.64 7.13
N LYS A 239 -6.80 -9.87 6.89
CA LYS A 239 -6.09 -9.13 7.95
C LYS A 239 -6.98 -8.18 8.77
N THR A 240 -7.80 -7.35 8.12
CA THR A 240 -8.71 -6.41 8.82
C THR A 240 -9.75 -7.16 9.64
N PHE A 241 -10.29 -8.28 9.12
CA PHE A 241 -11.22 -9.12 9.90
C PHE A 241 -10.51 -9.78 11.08
N THR A 242 -9.27 -10.23 10.90
CA THR A 242 -8.44 -10.78 11.98
C THR A 242 -8.20 -9.72 13.06
N ASP A 243 -7.94 -8.48 12.68
CA ASP A 243 -7.75 -7.36 13.61
C ASP A 243 -9.04 -6.97 14.36
N ILE A 244 -10.20 -7.03 13.68
CA ILE A 244 -11.51 -6.87 14.35
C ILE A 244 -11.71 -7.97 15.39
N LEU A 245 -11.42 -9.23 15.06
CA LEU A 245 -11.56 -10.34 15.98
C LEU A 245 -10.55 -10.28 17.13
N ASP A 246 -9.34 -9.81 16.87
CA ASP A 246 -8.34 -9.51 17.90
C ASP A 246 -8.85 -8.45 18.88
N THR A 247 -9.49 -7.40 18.36
CA THR A 247 -10.12 -6.34 19.15
C THR A 247 -11.27 -6.87 19.99
N VAL A 248 -12.13 -7.73 19.43
CA VAL A 248 -13.17 -8.44 20.20
C VAL A 248 -12.55 -9.30 21.29
N GLN A 249 -11.48 -10.04 20.97
CA GLN A 249 -10.77 -10.91 21.91
C GLN A 249 -10.16 -10.12 23.07
N TRP A 250 -9.63 -8.92 22.83
CA TRP A 250 -9.19 -8.01 23.89
C TRP A 250 -10.31 -7.64 24.85
N VAL A 251 -11.50 -7.31 24.35
CA VAL A 251 -12.65 -6.91 25.18
C VAL A 251 -13.16 -8.06 26.04
N ILE A 252 -13.28 -9.28 25.48
CA ILE A 252 -13.70 -10.46 26.27
C ILE A 252 -12.62 -10.95 27.24
N SER A 253 -11.35 -10.60 27.00
CA SER A 253 -10.24 -10.94 27.90
C SER A 253 -9.98 -9.87 28.97
N CYS A 254 -10.36 -8.62 28.71
CA CYS A 254 -10.21 -7.50 29.63
C CYS A 254 -11.36 -6.49 29.40
N PRO A 255 -12.47 -6.57 30.14
CA PRO A 255 -13.62 -5.67 30.00
C PRO A 255 -13.26 -4.18 30.07
N ASP A 256 -12.27 -3.83 30.89
CA ASP A 256 -11.83 -2.46 31.16
C ASP A 256 -10.80 -1.93 30.15
N VAL A 257 -10.48 -2.68 29.09
CA VAL A 257 -9.50 -2.27 28.07
C VAL A 257 -9.96 -1.01 27.34
N ARG A 258 -9.02 -0.10 27.04
CA ARG A 258 -9.24 1.08 26.18
C ARG A 258 -8.49 0.90 24.88
N ILE A 259 -9.21 0.75 23.77
CA ILE A 259 -8.65 0.50 22.45
C ILE A 259 -8.87 1.74 21.58
N LEU A 260 -7.83 2.19 20.90
CA LEU A 260 -7.91 3.22 19.87
C LEU A 260 -7.53 2.62 18.53
N MET A 261 -8.46 2.64 17.58
CA MET A 261 -8.20 2.25 16.19
C MET A 261 -8.08 3.47 15.29
N MET A 262 -7.01 3.48 14.50
CA MET A 262 -6.72 4.51 13.53
C MET A 262 -6.48 3.94 12.14
N SER A 263 -6.91 4.69 11.13
CA SER A 263 -6.71 4.36 9.72
C SER A 263 -6.42 5.62 8.91
N GLY A 264 -6.03 5.46 7.64
CA GLY A 264 -5.73 6.57 6.74
C GLY A 264 -6.93 7.49 6.51
N THR A 265 -8.16 6.97 6.60
CA THR A 265 -9.40 7.75 6.45
C THR A 265 -10.43 7.42 7.53
N TYR A 266 -11.24 8.41 7.90
CA TYR A 266 -12.32 8.22 8.88
C TYR A 266 -13.42 7.26 8.39
N LYS A 267 -13.58 7.11 7.08
CA LYS A 267 -14.53 6.16 6.51
C LYS A 267 -14.15 4.71 6.84
N LEU A 268 -12.86 4.39 6.75
CA LEU A 268 -12.35 3.05 7.07
C LEU A 268 -12.52 2.75 8.56
N THR A 269 -12.27 3.73 9.43
CA THR A 269 -12.44 3.53 10.88
C THR A 269 -13.91 3.34 11.27
N LEU A 270 -14.85 4.03 10.63
CA LEU A 270 -16.29 3.78 10.82
C LEU A 270 -16.73 2.37 10.38
N GLN A 271 -16.18 1.86 9.28
CA GLN A 271 -16.44 0.50 8.83
C GLN A 271 -15.93 -0.53 9.83
N PHE A 272 -14.72 -0.32 10.36
CA PHE A 272 -14.15 -1.15 11.42
C PHE A 272 -15.05 -1.16 12.66
N LEU A 273 -15.48 0.03 13.13
CA LEU A 273 -16.32 0.17 14.31
C LEU A 273 -17.68 -0.53 14.15
N SER A 274 -18.32 -0.37 12.99
CA SER A 274 -19.60 -1.02 12.70
C SER A 274 -19.47 -2.55 12.70
N LEU A 275 -18.43 -3.10 12.05
CA LEU A 275 -18.17 -4.54 12.05
C LEU A 275 -17.85 -5.08 13.45
N PHE A 276 -17.10 -4.32 14.25
CA PHE A 276 -16.79 -4.64 15.65
C PHE A 276 -18.06 -4.65 16.51
N LYS A 277 -18.86 -3.58 16.50
CA LYS A 277 -20.12 -3.50 17.27
C LYS A 277 -21.11 -4.58 16.86
N GLY A 278 -21.18 -4.88 15.57
CA GLY A 278 -22.01 -5.96 15.04
C GLY A 278 -21.67 -7.35 15.57
N LYS A 279 -20.51 -7.57 16.20
CA LYS A 279 -20.18 -8.84 16.88
C LYS A 279 -20.83 -8.99 18.25
N PHE A 280 -21.09 -7.87 18.94
CA PHE A 280 -21.71 -7.83 20.27
C PHE A 280 -23.23 -7.61 20.18
N PHE A 281 -23.69 -6.99 19.10
CA PHE A 281 -25.08 -6.63 18.92
C PHE A 281 -25.95 -7.84 18.52
N LEU A 282 -27.03 -8.09 19.27
CA LEU A 282 -28.04 -9.09 18.93
C LEU A 282 -29.42 -8.41 18.77
N PRO A 283 -29.92 -8.22 17.53
CA PRO A 283 -31.23 -7.62 17.30
C PRO A 283 -32.38 -8.46 17.90
N PRO A 284 -33.48 -7.83 18.35
CA PRO A 284 -34.66 -8.54 18.85
C PRO A 284 -35.20 -9.55 17.81
N GLY A 285 -35.46 -10.78 18.26
CA GLY A 285 -36.02 -11.84 17.41
C GLY A 285 -35.01 -12.55 16.49
N GLN A 286 -33.74 -12.12 16.46
CA GLN A 286 -32.68 -12.85 15.78
C GLN A 286 -32.18 -14.02 16.61
N ARG A 287 -31.67 -15.06 15.93
CA ARG A 287 -31.06 -16.20 16.60
C ARG A 287 -29.68 -15.79 17.14
N PRO A 288 -29.35 -16.12 18.41
CA PRO A 288 -28.00 -15.93 18.93
C PRO A 288 -26.95 -16.65 18.07
N THR A 289 -25.78 -16.05 17.91
CA THR A 289 -24.61 -16.67 17.29
C THR A 289 -23.86 -17.51 18.33
N LYS A 290 -22.88 -18.31 17.92
CA LYS A 290 -22.00 -19.04 18.86
C LYS A 290 -21.29 -18.07 19.82
N PHE A 291 -20.87 -16.90 19.34
CA PHE A 291 -20.34 -15.85 20.21
C PHE A 291 -21.34 -15.40 21.28
N HIS A 292 -22.59 -15.10 20.90
CA HIS A 292 -23.64 -14.69 21.85
C HIS A 292 -23.97 -15.77 22.88
N LEU A 293 -23.77 -17.05 22.54
CA LEU A 293 -23.98 -18.18 23.43
C LEU A 293 -22.77 -18.49 24.32
N LEU A 294 -21.55 -18.22 23.83
CA LEU A 294 -20.34 -18.29 24.64
C LEU A 294 -20.26 -17.12 25.63
N PHE A 295 -20.56 -15.90 25.19
CA PHE A 295 -20.34 -14.64 25.91
C PHE A 295 -21.65 -13.82 26.04
N PRO A 296 -22.73 -14.38 26.63
CA PRO A 296 -24.02 -13.71 26.74
C PRO A 296 -23.99 -12.37 27.50
N GLU A 297 -23.07 -12.21 28.44
CA GLU A 297 -22.84 -10.99 29.21
C GLU A 297 -22.22 -9.83 28.40
N TYR A 298 -21.66 -10.14 27.24
CA TYR A 298 -21.13 -9.14 26.31
C TYR A 298 -22.15 -8.74 25.23
N VAL A 299 -23.33 -9.37 25.22
CA VAL A 299 -24.36 -9.07 24.23
C VAL A 299 -24.98 -7.72 24.52
N ASP A 300 -24.76 -6.77 23.61
CA ASP A 300 -25.37 -5.46 23.67
C ASP A 300 -26.76 -5.52 23.00
N ARG A 301 -27.79 -5.18 23.79
CA ARG A 301 -29.19 -5.09 23.34
C ARG A 301 -29.71 -3.65 23.36
N SER A 302 -28.92 -2.70 23.84
CA SER A 302 -29.31 -1.31 24.06
C SER A 302 -28.73 -0.36 23.02
N ALA A 303 -27.58 -0.68 22.40
CA ALA A 303 -26.98 0.14 21.37
C ALA A 303 -27.64 -0.04 19.99
N ASP A 304 -27.79 1.07 19.27
CA ASP A 304 -27.95 1.03 17.81
C ASP A 304 -26.64 0.51 17.21
N GLY A 305 -26.64 -0.73 16.71
CA GLY A 305 -25.45 -1.39 16.14
C GLY A 305 -24.78 -0.58 15.02
N ASP A 306 -25.53 0.35 14.39
CA ASP A 306 -25.08 1.25 13.33
C ASP A 306 -24.59 2.63 13.84
N SER A 307 -24.59 2.84 15.17
CA SER A 307 -24.11 4.08 15.77
C SER A 307 -22.64 4.35 15.45
N LYS A 308 -22.35 5.60 15.06
CA LYS A 308 -21.00 6.09 14.77
C LYS A 308 -20.22 6.54 16.01
N GLU A 309 -20.88 6.59 17.16
CA GLU A 309 -20.24 6.96 18.43
C GLU A 309 -19.27 5.89 18.90
N PRO A 310 -18.19 6.23 19.62
CA PRO A 310 -17.31 5.23 20.25
C PRO A 310 -18.08 4.21 21.10
N TYR A 311 -17.59 2.98 21.15
CA TYR A 311 -18.24 1.91 21.92
C TYR A 311 -17.74 1.88 23.36
N ILE A 312 -18.66 1.84 24.32
CA ILE A 312 -18.38 1.65 25.75
C ILE A 312 -19.07 0.36 26.17
N TYR A 313 -18.29 -0.62 26.63
CA TYR A 313 -18.85 -1.84 27.19
C TYR A 313 -19.50 -1.52 28.56
N PRO A 314 -20.81 -1.78 28.74
CA PRO A 314 -21.49 -1.44 29.99
C PRO A 314 -21.01 -2.24 31.21
N GLY A 315 -20.42 -3.42 31.00
CA GLY A 315 -19.92 -4.29 32.07
C GLY A 315 -18.51 -3.96 32.57
N ARG A 316 -17.99 -2.77 32.26
CA ARG A 316 -16.74 -2.24 32.85
C ARG A 316 -16.90 -2.06 34.36
N LYS A 317 -15.85 -2.40 35.12
CA LYS A 317 -15.81 -2.22 36.58
C LYS A 317 -14.92 -1.06 37.00
N LEU A 318 -13.96 -0.69 36.17
CA LEU A 318 -13.07 0.45 36.41
C LEU A 318 -13.58 1.68 35.66
N GLU A 319 -13.70 2.80 36.37
CA GLU A 319 -14.07 4.08 35.77
C GLU A 319 -12.96 4.58 34.84
N SER A 320 -13.34 4.98 33.63
CA SER A 320 -12.46 5.63 32.68
C SER A 320 -13.24 6.59 31.78
N PRO A 321 -12.71 7.79 31.48
CA PRO A 321 -13.31 8.70 30.52
C PRO A 321 -13.17 8.22 29.07
N ASP A 322 -12.18 7.36 28.77
CA ASP A 322 -11.95 6.86 27.42
C ASP A 322 -12.85 5.63 27.13
N PRO A 323 -13.39 5.50 25.90
CA PRO A 323 -14.24 4.38 25.52
C PRO A 323 -13.51 3.03 25.46
N THR A 324 -14.27 1.94 25.33
CA THR A 324 -13.72 0.59 25.09
C THR A 324 -13.11 0.49 23.71
N MET A 325 -13.80 1.05 22.71
CA MET A 325 -13.30 1.14 21.35
C MET A 325 -13.56 2.54 20.81
N GLY A 326 -12.49 3.32 20.73
CA GLY A 326 -12.44 4.61 20.04
C GLY A 326 -11.93 4.47 18.62
N ILE A 327 -12.32 5.40 17.76
CA ILE A 327 -11.83 5.48 16.38
C ILE A 327 -11.36 6.88 16.04
N MET A 328 -10.26 6.99 15.30
CA MET A 328 -9.74 8.28 14.81
C MET A 328 -9.07 8.12 13.44
N SER A 329 -9.20 9.10 12.56
CA SER A 329 -8.39 9.11 11.34
C SER A 329 -6.99 9.64 11.63
N ILE A 330 -5.95 9.16 10.95
CA ILE A 330 -4.59 9.68 11.12
C ILE A 330 -4.48 11.18 10.81
N GLY A 331 -5.38 11.70 9.97
CA GLY A 331 -5.40 13.10 9.57
C GLY A 331 -5.98 14.07 10.61
N SER A 332 -6.75 13.60 11.60
CA SER A 332 -7.45 14.45 12.58
C SER A 332 -6.56 14.94 13.72
N SER A 333 -7.01 15.98 14.43
CA SER A 333 -6.30 16.48 15.62
C SER A 333 -6.25 15.43 16.71
N LEU A 334 -5.06 15.15 17.20
CA LEU A 334 -4.80 14.23 18.31
C LEU A 334 -5.02 15.00 19.61
N SER A 335 -6.13 14.74 20.33
CA SER A 335 -6.37 15.42 21.61
C SER A 335 -7.11 14.54 22.60
N GLY A 336 -6.55 14.44 23.82
CA GLY A 336 -7.25 14.02 25.04
C GLY A 336 -7.64 12.55 25.16
N PHE A 337 -7.13 11.67 24.30
CA PHE A 337 -7.45 10.23 24.33
C PHE A 337 -6.27 9.44 24.90
N HIS A 338 -6.53 8.46 25.78
CA HIS A 338 -5.53 7.51 26.25
C HIS A 338 -5.97 6.07 26.04
N CYS A 339 -5.10 5.25 25.44
CA CYS A 339 -5.42 3.85 25.12
C CYS A 339 -4.39 2.87 25.70
N ASP A 340 -4.85 1.67 26.03
CA ASP A 340 -4.01 0.54 26.42
C ASP A 340 -3.59 -0.28 25.18
N VAL A 341 -4.38 -0.23 24.10
CA VAL A 341 -4.06 -0.86 22.82
C VAL A 341 -4.29 0.15 21.70
N LEU A 342 -3.23 0.42 20.92
CA LEU A 342 -3.27 1.27 19.74
C LEU A 342 -3.20 0.40 18.48
N LYS A 343 -4.17 0.56 17.58
CA LYS A 343 -4.24 -0.19 16.32
C LYS A 343 -4.19 0.77 15.14
N PHE A 344 -3.17 0.64 14.30
CA PHE A 344 -3.03 1.32 13.03
C PHE A 344 -3.38 0.33 11.91
N ASP A 345 -4.61 0.37 11.40
CA ASP A 345 -5.05 -0.49 10.27
C ASP A 345 -5.13 0.33 8.98
N ASP A 346 -4.29 -0.01 8.01
CA ASP A 346 -4.16 0.67 6.72
C ASP A 346 -4.00 2.21 6.86
N ILE A 347 -3.09 2.65 7.74
CA ILE A 347 -2.77 4.08 7.91
C ILE A 347 -2.01 4.67 6.71
N VAL A 348 -1.27 3.85 5.99
CA VAL A 348 -0.63 4.22 4.72
C VAL A 348 -1.58 3.89 3.58
N THR A 349 -1.87 4.89 2.76
CA THR A 349 -2.77 4.84 1.61
C THR A 349 -2.07 5.46 0.41
N ASP A 350 -2.52 5.12 -0.81
CA ASP A 350 -1.96 5.71 -2.03
C ASP A 350 -1.90 7.24 -1.98
N ASP A 351 -2.94 7.89 -1.42
CA ASP A 351 -3.06 9.35 -1.40
C ASP A 351 -2.15 10.03 -0.37
N ASN A 352 -1.98 9.44 0.81
CA ASN A 352 -1.21 10.05 1.91
C ASN A 352 0.27 9.64 1.94
N CYS A 353 0.72 8.85 0.96
CA CYS A 353 2.13 8.44 0.83
C CYS A 353 2.76 8.75 -0.54
N LEU A 354 2.05 9.45 -1.43
CA LEU A 354 2.46 9.65 -2.82
C LEU A 354 3.75 10.46 -2.95
N THR A 355 3.88 11.57 -2.20
CA THR A 355 5.06 12.46 -2.23
C THR A 355 5.83 12.40 -0.93
N ASP A 356 7.11 12.78 -0.97
CA ASP A 356 8.00 12.84 0.19
C ASP A 356 7.40 13.71 1.31
N GLU A 357 6.79 14.85 0.95
CA GLU A 357 6.14 15.75 1.91
C GLU A 357 4.93 15.09 2.57
N THR A 358 4.10 14.36 1.79
CA THR A 358 2.95 13.64 2.36
C THR A 358 3.37 12.50 3.28
N ARG A 359 4.46 11.79 2.95
CA ARG A 359 5.02 10.74 3.82
C ARG A 359 5.59 11.30 5.10
N GLN A 360 6.30 12.44 5.03
CA GLN A 360 6.79 13.12 6.23
C GLN A 360 5.64 13.61 7.12
N ALA A 361 4.60 14.22 6.53
CA ALA A 361 3.43 14.66 7.29
C ALA A 361 2.66 13.49 7.93
N LEU A 362 2.56 12.35 7.23
CA LEU A 362 1.98 11.12 7.77
C LEU A 362 2.79 10.62 8.96
N LYS A 363 4.12 10.57 8.84
CA LYS A 363 5.03 10.16 9.91
C LYS A 363 4.85 11.04 11.15
N ASP A 364 4.89 12.36 11.01
CA ASP A 364 4.78 13.28 12.15
C ASP A 364 3.46 13.11 12.89
N LYS A 365 2.35 12.88 12.16
CA LYS A 365 1.04 12.60 12.76
C LYS A 365 0.99 11.22 13.42
N ALA A 366 1.54 10.19 12.80
CA ALA A 366 1.56 8.85 13.35
C ALA A 366 2.39 8.77 14.62
N ASP A 367 3.58 9.38 14.65
CA ASP A 367 4.42 9.47 15.85
C ASP A 367 3.73 10.28 16.95
N GLY A 368 3.02 11.35 16.58
CA GLY A 368 2.16 12.09 17.50
C GLY A 368 1.07 11.20 18.14
N ALA A 369 0.46 10.30 17.35
CA ALA A 369 -0.61 9.42 17.79
C ALA A 369 -0.10 8.29 18.71
N VAL A 370 1.14 7.85 18.54
CA VAL A 370 1.79 6.90 19.47
C VAL A 370 1.84 7.46 20.89
N ASN A 371 1.91 8.78 21.08
CA ASN A 371 1.88 9.38 22.43
C ASN A 371 0.53 9.21 23.16
N LEU A 372 -0.53 8.78 22.47
CA LEU A 372 -1.82 8.45 23.08
C LEU A 372 -1.79 7.06 23.75
N LEU A 373 -0.79 6.23 23.43
CA LEU A 373 -0.60 4.91 24.01
C LEU A 373 0.00 5.01 25.41
N MET A 374 -0.56 4.26 26.36
CA MET A 374 -0.01 4.19 27.71
C MET A 374 1.34 3.46 27.74
N PRO A 375 2.21 3.72 28.74
CA PRO A 375 3.53 3.06 28.84
C PRO A 375 3.51 1.52 28.90
N TRP A 376 2.41 0.92 29.37
CA TRP A 376 2.21 -0.55 29.39
C TRP A 376 1.51 -1.08 28.14
N GLY A 377 1.15 -0.20 27.21
CA GLY A 377 0.26 -0.50 26.10
C GLY A 377 0.90 -1.28 24.97
N TRP A 378 0.05 -1.75 24.06
CA TRP A 378 0.45 -2.54 22.89
C TRP A 378 0.11 -1.79 21.60
N HIS A 379 1.00 -1.84 20.62
CA HIS A 379 0.86 -1.16 19.34
C HIS A 379 0.87 -2.16 18.19
N ASP A 380 -0.21 -2.20 17.42
CA ASP A 380 -0.33 -3.02 16.21
C ASP A 380 -0.40 -2.12 14.97
N MET A 381 0.52 -2.32 14.03
CA MET A 381 0.55 -1.66 12.72
C MET A 381 0.27 -2.71 11.65
N ILE A 382 -0.88 -2.61 10.99
CA ILE A 382 -1.41 -3.62 10.09
C ILE A 382 -1.68 -2.95 8.75
N GLY A 383 -1.19 -3.50 7.64
CA GLY A 383 -1.54 -2.93 6.34
C GLY A 383 -0.80 -3.51 5.14
N THR A 384 -0.71 -2.71 4.08
CA THR A 384 0.12 -3.00 2.89
C THR A 384 1.10 -1.87 2.62
N ARG A 385 2.27 -2.23 2.10
CA ARG A 385 3.35 -1.29 1.75
C ARG A 385 3.15 -0.64 0.40
N TYR A 386 3.57 0.61 0.26
CA TYR A 386 3.53 1.32 -1.02
C TYR A 386 4.92 1.81 -1.42
N PHE A 387 5.64 2.46 -0.51
CA PHE A 387 6.96 3.05 -0.76
C PHE A 387 7.99 2.50 0.23
N PRO A 388 9.28 2.40 -0.16
CA PRO A 388 10.29 1.92 0.78
C PRO A 388 10.41 2.79 2.03
N ASP A 389 10.23 4.10 1.90
CA ASP A 389 10.20 5.12 2.97
C ASP A 389 8.76 5.52 3.38
N ASP A 390 7.76 4.67 3.15
CA ASP A 390 6.48 4.84 3.84
C ASP A 390 6.63 4.62 5.35
N TYR A 391 5.59 4.93 6.12
CA TYR A 391 5.65 4.87 7.58
C TYR A 391 6.14 3.50 8.12
N TYR A 392 5.66 2.39 7.52
CA TYR A 392 6.12 1.05 7.92
C TYR A 392 7.61 0.83 7.63
N GLY A 393 8.11 1.38 6.52
CA GLY A 393 9.53 1.33 6.16
C GLY A 393 10.40 2.12 7.12
N ILE A 394 9.98 3.34 7.43
CA ILE A 394 10.66 4.21 8.40
C ILE A 394 10.72 3.55 9.78
N SER A 395 9.60 3.01 10.27
CA SER A 395 9.56 2.29 11.56
C SER A 395 10.48 1.06 11.56
N LEU A 396 10.56 0.34 10.43
CA LEU A 396 11.46 -0.81 10.29
C LEU A 396 12.93 -0.37 10.31
N ASP A 397 13.28 0.72 9.64
CA ASP A 397 14.65 1.22 9.59
C ASP A 397 15.08 1.80 10.95
N GLN A 398 14.19 2.51 11.65
CA GLN A 398 14.41 2.93 13.03
C GLN A 398 14.69 1.75 13.97
N ASN A 399 13.95 0.64 13.81
CA ASN A 399 14.23 -0.57 14.59
C ASN A 399 15.59 -1.19 14.26
N LYS A 400 16.07 -1.11 13.01
CA LYS A 400 17.41 -1.61 12.67
C LYS A 400 18.51 -0.73 13.25
N GLU A 401 18.27 0.57 13.36
CA GLU A 401 19.23 1.52 13.93
C GLU A 401 19.32 1.43 15.46
N SER A 402 18.21 1.14 16.14
CA SER A 402 18.19 0.87 17.59
C SER A 402 17.23 -0.27 17.95
N GLU A 403 17.71 -1.50 17.77
CA GLU A 403 16.93 -2.71 18.01
C GLU A 403 16.59 -2.91 19.50
N GLU A 404 17.52 -2.54 20.39
CA GLU A 404 17.34 -2.64 21.85
C GLU A 404 16.29 -1.65 22.38
N ASP A 405 16.18 -0.46 21.79
CA ASP A 405 15.23 0.58 22.24
C ASP A 405 13.84 0.44 21.62
N TYR A 406 13.76 -0.04 20.37
CA TYR A 406 12.51 -0.01 19.59
C TYR A 406 11.72 -1.32 19.67
N ASN A 407 12.40 -2.47 19.85
CA ASN A 407 11.83 -3.81 20.05
C ASN A 407 10.54 -4.05 19.25
N LEU A 408 10.68 -4.20 17.93
CA LEU A 408 9.60 -4.41 16.95
C LEU A 408 9.48 -5.86 16.51
N LYS A 409 8.25 -6.38 16.49
CA LYS A 409 7.93 -7.62 15.77
C LYS A 409 7.54 -7.31 14.34
N PHE A 410 8.23 -7.88 13.36
CA PHE A 410 7.95 -7.66 11.94
C PHE A 410 7.49 -8.94 11.26
N PHE A 411 6.32 -8.88 10.62
CA PHE A 411 5.78 -9.94 9.77
C PHE A 411 5.40 -9.36 8.41
N THR A 412 5.91 -9.97 7.34
CA THR A 412 5.51 -9.65 5.97
C THR A 412 5.31 -10.92 5.17
N ARG A 413 4.30 -10.91 4.30
CA ARG A 413 3.97 -12.04 3.45
C ARG A 413 3.50 -11.58 2.08
N ALA A 414 3.84 -12.36 1.06
CA ALA A 414 3.39 -12.17 -0.31
C ALA A 414 2.27 -13.16 -0.65
N ALA A 415 1.42 -12.80 -1.62
CA ALA A 415 0.33 -13.66 -2.09
C ALA A 415 0.84 -14.93 -2.79
N TRP A 416 2.07 -14.88 -3.29
CA TRP A 416 2.82 -16.03 -3.78
C TRP A 416 4.31 -15.85 -3.51
N TYR A 417 5.06 -16.94 -3.61
CA TYR A 417 6.52 -16.96 -3.62
C TYR A 417 7.00 -17.65 -4.90
N VAL A 418 7.93 -17.02 -5.63
CA VAL A 418 8.54 -17.64 -6.81
C VAL A 418 9.52 -18.72 -6.34
N LYS A 419 9.46 -19.90 -6.97
CA LYS A 419 10.40 -20.99 -6.64
C LYS A 419 11.81 -20.60 -7.08
N GLU A 420 12.82 -21.09 -6.36
CA GLU A 420 14.21 -20.63 -6.50
C GLU A 420 14.73 -20.79 -7.94
N GLU A 421 14.34 -21.86 -8.63
CA GLU A 421 14.71 -22.16 -10.02
C GLU A 421 14.10 -21.23 -11.08
N PHE A 422 13.17 -20.34 -10.71
CA PHE A 422 12.51 -19.39 -11.63
C PHE A 422 12.69 -17.92 -11.22
N LYS A 423 13.61 -17.61 -10.31
CA LYS A 423 13.88 -16.22 -9.92
C LYS A 423 14.37 -15.36 -11.09
N ASP A 424 15.11 -15.92 -12.04
CA ASP A 424 15.51 -15.23 -13.27
C ASP A 424 14.32 -14.81 -14.15
N VAL A 425 13.20 -15.55 -14.07
CA VAL A 425 11.94 -15.20 -14.74
C VAL A 425 11.29 -14.01 -14.03
N GLU A 426 11.25 -14.03 -12.69
CA GLU A 426 10.72 -12.93 -11.88
C GLU A 426 11.49 -11.62 -12.12
N GLU A 427 12.81 -11.69 -12.14
CA GLU A 427 13.70 -10.55 -12.38
C GLU A 427 13.50 -9.95 -13.77
N ARG A 428 13.22 -10.80 -14.78
CA ARG A 428 12.89 -10.33 -16.13
C ARG A 428 11.50 -9.71 -16.19
N SER A 429 10.49 -10.42 -15.69
CA SER A 429 9.09 -10.01 -15.80
C SER A 429 8.16 -10.87 -14.93
N LEU A 430 7.39 -10.23 -14.04
CA LEU A 430 6.26 -10.89 -13.36
C LEU A 430 5.20 -11.42 -14.33
N PHE A 431 5.12 -10.87 -15.54
CA PHE A 431 4.17 -11.32 -16.56
C PHE A 431 4.53 -12.68 -17.15
N ASP A 432 5.77 -13.14 -17.03
CA ASP A 432 6.23 -14.38 -17.63
C ASP A 432 6.05 -15.59 -16.69
N LEU A 433 5.77 -15.35 -15.40
CA LEU A 433 5.49 -16.39 -14.42
C LEU A 433 4.23 -17.20 -14.80
N THR A 434 4.32 -18.52 -14.67
CA THR A 434 3.20 -19.48 -14.74
C THR A 434 2.87 -20.04 -13.35
N GLU A 435 1.73 -20.73 -13.23
CA GLU A 435 1.25 -21.24 -11.93
C GLU A 435 2.21 -22.26 -11.30
N GLU A 436 2.89 -23.06 -12.12
CA GLU A 436 3.86 -24.06 -11.65
C GLU A 436 5.18 -23.44 -11.15
N MET A 437 5.46 -22.18 -11.48
CA MET A 437 6.67 -21.45 -11.07
C MET A 437 6.56 -20.81 -9.69
N VAL A 438 5.37 -20.81 -9.10
CA VAL A 438 5.09 -20.14 -7.82
C VAL A 438 4.44 -21.06 -6.81
N THR A 439 4.64 -20.75 -5.53
CA THR A 439 3.89 -21.33 -4.41
C THR A 439 2.87 -20.29 -3.96
N LEU A 440 1.59 -20.61 -4.09
CA LEU A 440 0.49 -19.73 -3.67
C LEU A 440 0.30 -19.78 -2.17
N THR A 441 0.11 -18.62 -1.55
CA THR A 441 -0.10 -18.52 -0.09
C THR A 441 -1.54 -18.79 0.32
N PHE A 442 -2.52 -18.42 -0.50
CA PHE A 442 -3.95 -18.65 -0.22
C PHE A 442 -4.71 -19.07 -1.49
N PRO A 443 -4.44 -20.27 -2.02
CA PRO A 443 -5.00 -20.71 -3.30
C PRO A 443 -6.53 -20.81 -3.31
N GLU A 444 -7.17 -21.09 -2.17
CA GLU A 444 -8.61 -21.27 -2.05
C GLU A 444 -9.40 -19.97 -2.32
N HIS A 445 -8.87 -18.82 -1.89
CA HIS A 445 -9.51 -17.52 -2.10
C HIS A 445 -8.82 -16.66 -3.18
N LYS A 446 -7.51 -16.82 -3.35
CA LYS A 446 -6.66 -16.07 -4.29
C LYS A 446 -5.87 -17.03 -5.20
N PRO A 447 -6.55 -17.79 -6.08
CA PRO A 447 -5.88 -18.67 -7.02
C PRO A 447 -5.04 -17.87 -8.02
N PHE A 448 -4.06 -18.51 -8.65
CA PHE A 448 -3.11 -17.88 -9.57
C PHE A 448 -3.79 -17.04 -10.65
N LYS A 449 -4.86 -17.57 -11.28
CA LYS A 449 -5.65 -16.85 -12.29
C LYS A 449 -6.22 -15.51 -11.80
N SER A 450 -6.64 -15.45 -10.53
CA SER A 450 -7.17 -14.23 -9.90
C SER A 450 -6.05 -13.21 -9.69
N LEU A 451 -4.93 -13.65 -9.10
CA LEU A 451 -3.76 -12.80 -8.87
C LEU A 451 -3.17 -12.29 -10.21
N ARG A 452 -3.14 -13.13 -11.25
CA ARG A 452 -2.74 -12.72 -12.61
C ARG A 452 -3.64 -11.65 -13.21
N LYS A 453 -4.96 -11.70 -12.94
CA LYS A 453 -5.89 -10.65 -13.37
C LYS A 453 -5.56 -9.33 -12.69
N ASP A 454 -5.22 -9.35 -11.41
CA ASP A 454 -4.85 -8.15 -10.66
C ASP A 454 -3.50 -7.59 -11.11
N LEU A 455 -2.49 -8.46 -11.34
CA LEU A 455 -1.20 -8.09 -11.94
C LEU A 455 -1.37 -7.39 -13.29
N ARG A 456 -2.25 -7.90 -14.17
CA ARG A 456 -2.54 -7.31 -15.48
C ARG A 456 -3.24 -5.96 -15.43
N LYS A 457 -3.95 -5.64 -14.34
CA LYS A 457 -4.58 -4.32 -14.19
C LYS A 457 -3.55 -3.26 -13.86
N ASN A 458 -2.67 -3.55 -12.90
CA ASN A 458 -1.67 -2.60 -12.42
C ASN A 458 -0.56 -3.35 -11.68
N GLU A 459 0.61 -3.49 -12.31
CA GLU A 459 1.77 -4.17 -11.70
C GLU A 459 2.25 -3.48 -10.42
N LYS A 460 2.28 -2.13 -10.40
CA LYS A 460 2.69 -1.34 -9.21
C LYS A 460 1.81 -1.69 -8.02
N SER A 461 0.51 -1.56 -8.20
CA SER A 461 -0.49 -1.89 -7.18
C SER A 461 -0.41 -3.36 -6.76
N PHE A 462 -0.16 -4.27 -7.72
CA PHE A 462 0.02 -5.68 -7.43
C PHE A 462 1.26 -5.95 -6.55
N ARG A 463 2.42 -5.38 -6.89
CA ARG A 463 3.64 -5.48 -6.07
C ARG A 463 3.41 -4.97 -4.65
N CYS A 464 2.86 -3.77 -4.53
CA CYS A 464 2.58 -3.13 -3.25
C CYS A 464 1.55 -3.91 -2.40
N GLN A 465 0.39 -4.22 -2.98
CA GLN A 465 -0.77 -4.70 -2.23
C GLN A 465 -0.88 -6.23 -2.16
N GLN A 466 -0.31 -6.96 -3.13
CA GLN A 466 -0.34 -8.42 -3.17
C GLN A 466 0.99 -9.04 -2.78
N LEU A 467 2.13 -8.42 -3.11
CA LEU A 467 3.43 -8.96 -2.75
C LEU A 467 4.08 -8.26 -1.55
N ASN A 468 3.49 -7.17 -1.04
CA ASN A 468 4.11 -6.29 -0.05
C ASN A 468 5.54 -5.87 -0.43
N GLN A 469 5.78 -5.74 -1.74
CA GLN A 469 7.01 -5.22 -2.32
C GLN A 469 6.81 -3.72 -2.55
N PRO A 470 7.27 -2.85 -1.63
CA PRO A 470 7.19 -1.42 -1.85
C PRO A 470 7.98 -1.04 -3.09
N VAL A 471 7.44 -0.10 -3.84
CA VAL A 471 8.06 0.41 -5.06
C VAL A 471 8.18 1.92 -4.90
N TRP A 472 9.34 2.47 -5.23
CA TRP A 472 9.45 3.92 -5.33
C TRP A 472 8.41 4.41 -6.34
N GLY A 473 7.57 5.36 -5.92
CA GLY A 473 6.57 5.98 -6.79
C GLY A 473 7.27 6.70 -7.92
N ASP A 474 7.32 6.06 -9.08
CA ASP A 474 6.24 6.10 -10.05
C ASP A 474 6.63 5.21 -11.24
N ALA A 475 5.75 5.09 -12.22
CA ALA A 475 6.19 4.92 -13.61
C ALA A 475 7.25 5.98 -14.04
N ASN A 476 7.53 6.99 -13.21
CA ASN A 476 8.56 8.02 -13.32
C ASN A 476 9.80 7.81 -12.43
N SER A 477 9.93 6.73 -11.63
CA SER A 477 11.25 6.42 -11.06
C SER A 477 12.16 6.00 -12.21
N ILE A 478 13.22 6.77 -12.43
CA ILE A 478 14.15 6.51 -13.54
C ILE A 478 15.21 5.55 -13.02
N SER A 479 15.28 4.36 -13.63
CA SER A 479 16.30 3.36 -13.31
C SER A 479 17.17 3.10 -14.53
N LEU A 480 18.25 3.87 -14.62
CA LEU A 480 19.34 3.67 -15.58
C LEU A 480 20.44 2.85 -14.90
N ASP A 481 20.12 1.61 -14.53
CA ASP A 481 21.06 0.73 -13.84
C ASP A 481 22.27 0.38 -14.71
N ARG A 482 23.43 0.15 -14.08
CA ARG A 482 24.68 -0.09 -14.79
C ARG A 482 24.59 -1.29 -15.73
N LEU A 483 23.87 -2.34 -15.34
CA LEU A 483 23.69 -3.54 -16.16
C LEU A 483 22.96 -3.22 -17.48
N LEU A 484 21.85 -2.49 -17.41
CA LEU A 484 21.11 -2.02 -18.59
C LEU A 484 22.00 -1.17 -19.52
N LEU A 485 22.81 -0.26 -18.95
CA LEU A 485 23.70 0.60 -19.73
C LEU A 485 24.80 -0.22 -20.45
N GLU A 486 25.42 -1.18 -19.77
CA GLU A 486 26.42 -2.08 -20.37
C GLU A 486 25.84 -2.98 -21.45
N GLN A 487 24.62 -3.51 -21.24
CA GLN A 487 23.90 -4.29 -22.27
C GLN A 487 23.57 -3.48 -23.53
N ARG A 488 23.65 -2.14 -23.46
CA ARG A 488 23.41 -1.23 -24.60
C ARG A 488 24.70 -0.60 -25.13
N ARG A 489 25.86 -1.04 -24.65
CA ARG A 489 27.20 -0.67 -25.13
C ARG A 489 27.75 -1.73 -26.10
N ASP A 490 27.02 -2.02 -27.17
CA ASP A 490 27.30 -3.16 -28.06
C ASP A 490 27.64 -2.75 -29.51
N LYS A 491 27.71 -1.45 -29.83
CA LYS A 491 27.93 -0.96 -31.20
C LYS A 491 29.35 -0.44 -31.41
N THR A 492 30.01 -0.88 -32.48
CA THR A 492 31.31 -0.36 -32.91
C THR A 492 31.17 0.84 -33.84
N LEU A 493 32.20 1.69 -33.91
CA LEU A 493 32.20 2.85 -34.81
C LEU A 493 32.01 2.46 -36.28
N ALA A 494 32.65 1.37 -36.73
CA ALA A 494 32.58 0.92 -38.12
C ALA A 494 31.15 0.51 -38.52
N GLU A 495 30.47 -0.25 -37.67
CA GLU A 495 29.08 -0.67 -37.89
C GLU A 495 28.14 0.54 -37.99
N VAL A 496 28.28 1.48 -37.07
CA VAL A 496 27.39 2.64 -36.99
C VAL A 496 27.63 3.60 -38.15
N LEU A 497 28.88 3.79 -38.58
CA LEU A 497 29.20 4.62 -39.74
C LEU A 497 28.67 3.99 -41.05
N ALA A 498 28.75 2.67 -41.20
CA ALA A 498 28.26 1.96 -42.38
C ALA A 498 26.74 2.02 -42.55
N ALA A 499 25.97 2.07 -41.45
CA ALA A 499 24.52 2.15 -41.52
C ALA A 499 24.05 3.49 -42.12
N PRO A 500 23.17 3.52 -43.14
CA PRO A 500 22.66 4.77 -43.68
C PRO A 500 21.70 5.43 -42.68
N GLY A 501 21.94 6.70 -42.35
CA GLY A 501 21.17 7.41 -41.33
C GLY A 501 21.58 8.86 -41.16
N TYR A 502 20.92 9.55 -40.24
CA TYR A 502 21.15 10.97 -39.96
C TYR A 502 21.84 11.17 -38.61
N VAL A 503 22.81 12.07 -38.57
CA VAL A 503 23.50 12.46 -37.34
C VAL A 503 22.90 13.76 -36.80
N TYR A 504 22.68 13.82 -35.49
CA TYR A 504 22.12 14.98 -34.79
C TYR A 504 22.98 15.31 -33.57
N GLY A 505 22.98 16.58 -33.19
CA GLY A 505 23.60 17.05 -31.94
C GLY A 505 22.58 17.64 -30.95
N ALA A 506 22.92 17.65 -29.67
CA ALA A 506 22.17 18.37 -28.65
C ALA A 506 23.12 19.10 -27.69
N ILE A 507 22.60 20.20 -27.13
CA ILE A 507 23.32 21.12 -26.24
C ILE A 507 22.43 21.39 -25.04
N ASP A 508 22.94 21.09 -23.84
CA ASP A 508 22.40 21.54 -22.57
C ASP A 508 23.43 22.48 -21.91
N MET A 509 23.07 23.75 -21.73
CA MET A 509 24.00 24.79 -21.28
C MET A 509 23.74 25.20 -19.83
N ALA A 510 24.78 25.10 -18.99
CA ALA A 510 24.75 25.66 -17.65
C ALA A 510 24.78 27.20 -17.68
N LYS A 511 24.05 27.84 -16.77
CA LYS A 511 24.04 29.31 -16.61
C LYS A 511 25.36 29.87 -16.06
N GLU A 512 26.07 29.07 -15.26
CA GLU A 512 27.32 29.45 -14.60
C GLU A 512 28.33 28.28 -14.63
N ASN A 513 29.62 28.59 -14.45
CA ASN A 513 30.72 27.61 -14.45
C ASN A 513 31.43 27.48 -13.08
N LYS A 514 30.70 27.66 -11.97
CA LYS A 514 31.21 27.57 -10.59
C LYS A 514 31.34 26.13 -10.09
N GLN A 515 32.08 25.92 -8.99
CA GLN A 515 32.35 24.58 -8.44
C GLN A 515 31.09 23.77 -8.10
N PHE A 516 29.97 24.40 -7.73
CA PHE A 516 28.71 23.71 -7.42
C PHE A 516 27.61 23.87 -8.48
N SER A 517 27.89 24.58 -9.58
CA SER A 517 26.93 24.77 -10.66
C SER A 517 26.77 23.49 -11.50
N ASP A 518 25.75 23.52 -12.35
CA ASP A 518 25.43 22.48 -13.32
C ASP A 518 26.51 22.34 -14.39
N TYR A 519 26.53 21.20 -15.08
CA TYR A 519 27.43 20.96 -16.20
C TYR A 519 26.86 21.55 -17.48
N THR A 520 27.74 21.98 -18.39
CA THR A 520 27.38 22.07 -19.81
C THR A 520 27.59 20.70 -20.42
N ALA A 521 26.58 20.15 -21.09
CA ALA A 521 26.62 18.84 -21.70
C ALA A 521 26.33 18.92 -23.21
N LEU A 522 27.10 18.18 -24.01
CA LEU A 522 27.02 18.07 -25.45
C LEU A 522 26.92 16.61 -25.83
N ALA A 523 26.01 16.26 -26.72
CA ALA A 523 25.87 14.88 -27.20
C ALA A 523 25.65 14.82 -28.71
N ILE A 524 26.17 13.77 -29.35
CA ILE A 524 25.97 13.43 -30.76
C ILE A 524 25.34 12.04 -30.85
N GLY A 525 24.29 11.90 -31.66
CA GLY A 525 23.64 10.62 -31.93
C GLY A 525 23.32 10.41 -33.41
N LYS A 526 23.44 9.17 -33.89
CA LYS A 526 23.03 8.77 -35.24
C LYS A 526 21.74 7.96 -35.19
N VAL A 527 20.76 8.35 -35.99
CA VAL A 527 19.45 7.68 -36.13
C VAL A 527 19.41 6.93 -37.46
N TYR A 528 19.07 5.64 -37.42
CA TYR A 528 18.94 4.79 -38.60
C TYR A 528 17.94 3.65 -38.37
N GLN A 529 17.56 2.94 -39.44
CA GLN A 529 16.73 1.73 -39.36
C GLN A 529 17.60 0.49 -39.18
N GLU A 530 17.33 -0.33 -38.17
CA GLU A 530 18.10 -1.55 -37.90
C GLU A 530 18.05 -2.53 -39.07
N GLY A 531 19.17 -3.19 -39.38
CA GLY A 531 19.29 -4.11 -40.51
C GLY A 531 19.46 -3.44 -41.89
N SER A 532 19.63 -2.12 -41.94
CA SER A 532 19.96 -1.40 -43.16
C SER A 532 21.48 -1.40 -43.37
N THR A 533 21.98 -2.25 -44.27
CA THR A 533 23.42 -2.32 -44.57
C THR A 533 23.80 -1.57 -45.84
N LEU A 534 22.89 -1.38 -46.80
CA LEU A 534 23.18 -0.74 -48.08
C LEU A 534 21.91 -0.16 -48.72
N ILE A 535 21.46 1.02 -48.28
CA ILE A 535 20.39 1.76 -48.98
C ILE A 535 20.91 3.14 -49.34
N GLN A 536 20.87 3.46 -50.63
CA GLN A 536 21.15 4.81 -51.11
C GLN A 536 19.92 5.70 -50.87
N PRO A 537 20.09 6.96 -50.43
CA PRO A 537 19.00 7.91 -50.36
C PRO A 537 18.34 8.08 -51.73
N ASP A 538 17.06 8.42 -51.75
CA ASP A 538 16.40 8.85 -52.98
C ASP A 538 16.97 10.19 -53.50
N GLU A 539 16.46 10.65 -54.64
CA GLU A 539 16.86 11.91 -55.28
C GLU A 539 16.75 13.16 -54.39
N ASN A 540 15.98 13.10 -53.30
CA ASN A 540 15.79 14.17 -52.33
C ASN A 540 16.62 13.98 -51.03
N GLY A 541 17.46 12.93 -50.97
CA GLY A 541 18.25 12.61 -49.79
C GLY A 541 17.45 11.95 -48.66
N ILE A 542 16.26 11.41 -48.96
CA ILE A 542 15.39 10.71 -48.02
C ILE A 542 15.69 9.22 -48.08
N LEU A 543 15.86 8.58 -46.93
CA LEU A 543 16.05 7.13 -46.86
C LEU A 543 14.70 6.40 -47.01
N PRO A 544 14.60 5.39 -47.88
CA PRO A 544 13.39 4.57 -48.01
C PRO A 544 12.99 3.95 -46.67
N GLU A 545 11.75 4.17 -46.24
CA GLU A 545 11.23 3.56 -45.01
C GLU A 545 10.94 2.07 -45.25
N ARG A 546 11.58 1.19 -44.47
CA ARG A 546 11.16 -0.21 -44.38
C ARG A 546 9.98 -0.33 -43.39
N PRO A 547 8.81 -0.84 -43.81
CA PRO A 547 7.63 -0.97 -42.94
C PRO A 547 7.89 -1.79 -41.67
N ASP A 548 8.82 -2.76 -41.74
CA ASP A 548 9.07 -3.72 -40.67
C ASP A 548 10.34 -3.41 -39.84
N ALA A 549 11.09 -2.35 -40.16
CA ALA A 549 12.36 -2.05 -39.51
C ALA A 549 12.20 -1.02 -38.38
N LYS A 550 12.78 -1.31 -37.21
CA LYS A 550 12.76 -0.40 -36.07
C LYS A 550 13.77 0.74 -36.25
N TRP A 551 13.32 1.97 -36.01
CA TRP A 551 14.23 3.12 -35.88
C TRP A 551 14.96 3.06 -34.54
N VAL A 552 16.30 3.13 -34.61
CA VAL A 552 17.20 3.14 -33.46
C VAL A 552 18.09 4.38 -33.47
N MET A 553 18.61 4.76 -32.31
CA MET A 553 19.67 5.75 -32.15
C MET A 553 20.88 5.12 -31.50
N VAL A 554 22.06 5.48 -31.98
CA VAL A 554 23.34 5.19 -31.32
C VAL A 554 24.01 6.50 -30.93
N ILE A 555 24.35 6.64 -29.65
CA ILE A 555 25.12 7.77 -29.12
C ILE A 555 26.59 7.59 -29.50
N LEU A 556 27.13 8.57 -30.22
CA LEU A 556 28.46 8.55 -30.82
C LEU A 556 29.52 9.25 -29.96
N ASP A 557 29.13 10.35 -29.30
CA ASP A 557 30.07 11.20 -28.57
C ASP A 557 29.29 11.99 -27.51
N VAL A 558 29.79 12.02 -26.29
CA VAL A 558 29.24 12.83 -25.19
C VAL A 558 30.40 13.53 -24.51
N GLN A 559 30.30 14.84 -24.39
CA GLN A 559 31.23 15.65 -23.63
C GLN A 559 30.45 16.47 -22.63
N PHE A 560 30.89 16.51 -21.37
CA PHE A 560 30.29 17.37 -20.36
C PHE A 560 31.35 17.91 -19.42
N GLY A 561 31.09 19.06 -18.83
CA GLY A 561 32.02 19.70 -17.92
C GLY A 561 31.63 21.14 -17.57
N LYS A 562 32.47 21.77 -16.76
CA LYS A 562 32.30 23.17 -16.33
C LYS A 562 33.19 24.03 -17.19
N TRP A 563 32.63 24.54 -18.28
CA TRP A 563 33.38 25.24 -19.32
C TRP A 563 33.02 26.72 -19.37
N SER A 564 33.96 27.54 -19.83
CA SER A 564 33.64 28.90 -20.24
C SER A 564 32.87 28.88 -21.58
N GLN A 565 32.15 29.97 -21.90
CA GLN A 565 31.47 30.09 -23.19
C GLN A 565 32.41 29.86 -24.39
N ASN A 566 33.67 30.32 -24.31
CA ASN A 566 34.65 30.13 -25.39
C ASN A 566 35.05 28.66 -25.55
N GLU A 567 35.21 27.95 -24.44
CA GLU A 567 35.53 26.52 -24.46
C GLU A 567 34.34 25.72 -25.00
N THR A 568 33.11 26.04 -24.57
CA THR A 568 31.89 25.44 -25.13
C THR A 568 31.79 25.67 -26.64
N ILE A 569 32.09 26.89 -27.12
CA ILE A 569 32.13 27.20 -28.57
C ILE A 569 33.15 26.31 -29.29
N ASN A 570 34.37 26.20 -28.78
CA ASN A 570 35.42 25.39 -29.40
C ASN A 570 35.02 23.91 -29.47
N ARG A 571 34.44 23.37 -28.40
CA ARG A 571 33.98 21.97 -28.33
C ARG A 571 32.84 21.70 -29.30
N ILE A 572 31.82 22.56 -29.36
CA ILE A 572 30.74 22.42 -30.35
C ILE A 572 31.32 22.48 -31.77
N THR A 573 32.23 23.43 -32.03
CA THR A 573 32.87 23.61 -33.34
C THR A 573 33.64 22.35 -33.77
N GLU A 574 34.38 21.73 -32.85
CA GLU A 574 35.15 20.50 -33.10
C GLU A 574 34.24 19.28 -33.29
N MET A 575 33.25 19.09 -32.43
CA MET A 575 32.27 18.00 -32.57
C MET A 575 31.47 18.12 -33.88
N ASN A 576 31.11 19.35 -34.27
CA ASN A 576 30.39 19.61 -35.52
C ASN A 576 31.23 19.27 -36.76
N ASN A 577 32.51 19.62 -36.76
CA ASN A 577 33.42 19.24 -37.85
C ASN A 577 33.64 17.72 -37.91
N LYS A 578 33.84 17.07 -36.75
CA LYS A 578 34.07 15.62 -36.64
C LYS A 578 32.88 14.81 -37.14
N TRP A 579 31.66 15.15 -36.73
CA TRP A 579 30.49 14.30 -36.93
C TRP A 579 29.51 14.77 -38.00
N ARG A 580 29.65 16.01 -38.48
CA ARG A 580 28.79 16.62 -39.51
C ARG A 580 27.29 16.41 -39.27
N PRO A 581 26.76 16.74 -38.07
CA PRO A 581 25.34 16.58 -37.77
C PRO A 581 24.48 17.44 -38.70
N LYS A 582 23.33 16.91 -39.11
CA LYS A 582 22.32 17.62 -39.93
C LYS A 582 21.81 18.86 -39.20
N SER A 583 21.64 18.76 -37.90
CA SER A 583 21.26 19.87 -37.03
C SER A 583 21.58 19.56 -35.57
N TRP A 584 21.73 20.61 -34.78
CA TRP A 584 21.78 20.57 -33.32
C TRP A 584 20.46 21.07 -32.72
N SER A 585 20.15 20.65 -31.49
CA SER A 585 19.08 21.22 -30.66
C SER A 585 19.63 21.80 -29.36
N GLY A 586 19.15 22.98 -28.97
CA GLY A 586 19.47 23.61 -27.69
C GLY A 586 18.25 24.35 -27.13
N GLU A 587 18.24 24.61 -25.83
CA GLU A 587 17.22 25.45 -25.19
C GLU A 587 17.72 26.89 -25.04
N ASP A 588 16.89 27.88 -25.41
CA ASP A 588 17.25 29.28 -25.25
C ASP A 588 16.90 29.77 -23.84
N THR A 589 17.91 29.85 -22.97
CA THR A 589 17.76 30.31 -21.58
C THR A 589 17.79 31.83 -21.43
N GLY A 590 17.82 32.58 -22.54
CA GLY A 590 18.01 34.03 -22.57
C GLY A 590 19.49 34.42 -22.50
N GLY A 591 19.85 35.51 -23.20
CA GLY A 591 21.22 36.06 -23.20
C GLY A 591 22.23 35.37 -24.12
N LEU A 592 21.79 34.49 -25.03
CA LEU A 592 22.68 33.70 -25.90
C LEU A 592 23.03 34.36 -27.25
N LEU A 593 22.60 35.59 -27.54
CA LEU A 593 22.79 36.20 -28.86
C LEU A 593 24.28 36.31 -29.24
N THR A 594 25.10 36.91 -28.37
CA THR A 594 26.55 37.05 -28.58
C THR A 594 27.25 35.70 -28.66
N PHE A 595 26.77 34.70 -27.90
CA PHE A 595 27.30 33.33 -27.97
C PHE A 595 27.06 32.70 -29.33
N LYS A 596 25.84 32.84 -29.89
CA LYS A 596 25.46 32.30 -31.21
C LYS A 596 26.28 32.93 -32.33
N GLU A 597 26.45 34.25 -32.32
CA GLU A 597 27.26 34.96 -33.33
C GLU A 597 28.71 34.50 -33.31
N ARG A 598 29.31 34.46 -32.10
CA ARG A 598 30.71 34.05 -31.94
C ARG A 598 30.95 32.59 -32.33
N LEU A 599 30.00 31.70 -32.05
CA LEU A 599 30.07 30.30 -32.47
C LEU A 599 30.15 30.16 -33.99
N ILE A 600 29.36 30.95 -34.73
CA ILE A 600 29.36 30.97 -36.19
C ILE A 600 30.70 31.48 -36.71
N ASP A 601 31.21 32.59 -36.16
CA ASP A 601 32.47 33.20 -36.61
C ASP A 601 33.66 32.26 -36.38
N VAL A 602 33.77 31.68 -35.18
CA VAL A 602 34.84 30.73 -34.84
C VAL A 602 34.77 29.49 -35.72
N SER A 603 33.57 28.95 -35.96
CA SER A 603 33.40 27.75 -36.80
C SER A 603 33.75 28.01 -38.26
N LYS A 604 33.29 29.14 -38.82
CA LYS A 604 33.61 29.57 -40.19
C LYS A 604 35.10 29.77 -40.37
N LEU A 605 35.75 30.44 -39.42
CA LEU A 605 37.19 30.74 -39.50
C LEU A 605 38.04 29.47 -39.36
N LYS A 606 37.67 28.53 -38.50
CA LYS A 606 38.47 27.31 -38.23
C LYS A 606 38.24 26.20 -39.27
N TYR A 607 37.00 26.00 -39.71
CA TYR A 607 36.64 24.84 -40.55
C TYR A 607 35.85 25.18 -41.83
N GLY A 608 35.50 26.45 -42.07
CA GLY A 608 34.77 26.87 -43.28
C GLY A 608 33.27 26.56 -43.28
N HIS A 609 32.72 26.02 -42.18
CA HIS A 609 31.30 25.74 -42.00
C HIS A 609 30.94 25.88 -40.51
N TRP A 610 29.65 25.95 -40.18
CA TRP A 610 29.18 26.17 -38.80
C TRP A 610 28.04 25.22 -38.43
N PRO A 611 27.77 25.00 -37.13
CA PRO A 611 26.65 24.18 -36.69
C PRO A 611 25.31 24.88 -36.97
N TYR A 612 24.35 24.16 -37.54
CA TYR A 612 22.95 24.60 -37.60
C TYR A 612 22.24 24.21 -36.29
N ILE A 613 21.91 25.19 -35.44
CA ILE A 613 21.31 24.94 -34.12
C ILE A 613 19.86 25.44 -34.10
N VAL A 614 18.93 24.55 -33.78
CA VAL A 614 17.53 24.88 -33.51
C VAL A 614 17.39 25.15 -32.02
N TRP A 615 17.07 26.41 -31.68
CA TRP A 615 16.85 26.85 -30.31
C TRP A 615 15.36 26.82 -29.97
N SER A 616 14.96 26.06 -28.96
CA SER A 616 13.57 26.00 -28.46
C SER A 616 13.42 26.74 -27.14
N THR A 617 12.21 27.23 -26.87
CA THR A 617 11.86 27.75 -25.54
C THR A 617 11.81 26.61 -24.52
N PRO A 618 12.36 26.79 -23.30
CA PRO A 618 12.28 25.78 -22.25
C PRO A 618 10.83 25.43 -21.89
N ASP A 619 10.56 24.14 -21.69
CA ASP A 619 9.27 23.68 -21.15
C ASP A 619 9.31 23.75 -19.62
N ASN A 620 8.60 24.73 -19.07
CA ASN A 620 8.55 25.00 -17.63
C ASN A 620 7.45 24.20 -16.90
N SER A 621 6.77 23.26 -17.57
CA SER A 621 5.77 22.43 -16.91
C SER A 621 6.42 21.54 -15.84
N GLU A 622 5.71 21.35 -14.73
CA GLU A 622 6.18 20.53 -13.61
C GLU A 622 6.45 19.10 -14.09
N SER A 623 7.62 18.56 -13.78
CA SER A 623 8.08 17.22 -14.21
C SER A 623 8.40 17.03 -15.70
N ALA A 624 8.41 18.07 -16.55
CA ALA A 624 8.75 17.95 -17.97
C ALA A 624 10.10 17.26 -18.22
N LYS A 625 11.16 17.74 -17.54
CA LYS A 625 12.53 17.18 -17.63
C LYS A 625 12.58 15.70 -17.22
N LYS A 626 11.96 15.37 -16.08
CA LYS A 626 11.83 14.00 -15.56
C LYS A 626 11.15 13.09 -16.59
N ASN A 627 10.02 13.49 -17.15
CA ASN A 627 9.27 12.70 -18.13
C ASN A 627 10.07 12.44 -19.42
N ARG A 628 10.85 13.44 -19.90
CA ARG A 628 11.72 13.26 -21.06
C ARG A 628 12.83 12.25 -20.80
N ILE A 629 13.49 12.34 -19.65
CA ILE A 629 14.56 11.42 -19.27
C ILE A 629 14.01 10.01 -19.04
N LYS A 630 12.78 9.86 -18.52
CA LYS A 630 12.11 8.56 -18.46
C LYS A 630 11.94 7.93 -19.85
N GLY A 631 11.70 8.74 -20.88
CA GLY A 631 11.70 8.29 -22.27
C GLY A 631 13.02 7.64 -22.70
N VAL A 632 14.16 8.09 -22.18
CA VAL A 632 15.48 7.50 -22.45
C VAL A 632 15.56 6.09 -21.86
N GLU A 633 15.11 5.89 -20.61
CA GLU A 633 15.06 4.56 -20.00
C GLU A 633 14.19 3.58 -20.80
N LEU A 634 13.01 4.03 -21.25
CA LEU A 634 12.11 3.20 -22.06
C LEU A 634 12.75 2.80 -23.39
N LEU A 635 13.48 3.70 -24.04
CA LEU A 635 14.19 3.41 -25.28
C LEU A 635 15.36 2.44 -25.08
N LEU A 636 16.09 2.54 -23.96
CA LEU A 636 17.15 1.59 -23.60
C LEU A 636 16.55 0.19 -23.36
N ARG A 637 15.48 0.10 -22.56
CA ARG A 637 14.80 -1.19 -22.30
C ARG A 637 14.26 -1.80 -23.58
N ALA A 638 13.64 -1.00 -24.45
CA ALA A 638 13.12 -1.42 -25.75
C ALA A 638 14.21 -1.68 -26.82
N ALA A 639 15.50 -1.58 -26.48
CA ALA A 639 16.61 -1.79 -27.40
C ALA A 639 16.51 -0.90 -28.66
N ARG A 640 16.14 0.38 -28.45
CA ARG A 640 16.04 1.43 -29.48
C ARG A 640 17.07 2.54 -29.30
N LEU A 641 17.73 2.61 -28.15
CA LEU A 641 18.85 3.49 -27.88
C LEU A 641 20.06 2.64 -27.47
N TYR A 642 21.22 2.98 -28.03
CA TYR A 642 22.49 2.29 -27.78
C TYR A 642 23.62 3.31 -27.61
N PHE A 643 24.73 2.86 -27.05
CA PHE A 643 25.97 3.62 -26.95
C PHE A 643 27.05 2.95 -27.79
N MET A 644 27.83 3.76 -28.52
CA MET A 644 29.05 3.28 -29.15
C MET A 644 30.07 2.90 -28.08
N ILE A 645 30.84 1.85 -28.32
CA ILE A 645 31.98 1.47 -27.48
C ILE A 645 33.03 2.58 -27.53
N ALA A 646 33.19 3.33 -26.44
CA ALA A 646 34.10 4.45 -26.31
C ALA A 646 34.62 4.61 -24.88
N SER A 647 35.67 5.43 -24.71
CA SER A 647 36.26 5.70 -23.39
C SER A 647 35.39 6.57 -22.48
N TRP A 648 34.54 7.43 -23.07
CA TRP A 648 33.65 8.33 -22.31
C TRP A 648 32.46 7.61 -21.64
N ASN A 649 32.20 6.34 -21.97
CA ASN A 649 31.05 5.61 -21.44
C ASN A 649 31.07 5.55 -19.90
N GLU A 650 32.25 5.38 -19.29
CA GLU A 650 32.38 5.21 -17.83
C GLU A 650 31.84 6.41 -17.05
N GLU A 651 32.28 7.62 -17.42
CA GLU A 651 31.88 8.86 -16.76
C GLU A 651 30.40 9.16 -17.01
N VAL A 652 29.93 8.94 -18.24
CA VAL A 652 28.51 9.13 -18.59
C VAL A 652 27.60 8.15 -17.86
N PHE A 653 27.97 6.88 -17.77
CA PHE A 653 27.18 5.86 -17.09
C PHE A 653 27.10 6.12 -15.59
N SER A 654 28.19 6.59 -14.97
CA SER A 654 28.19 7.05 -13.58
C SER A 654 27.17 8.18 -13.34
N GLU A 655 27.09 9.17 -14.24
CA GLU A 655 26.12 10.25 -14.09
C GLU A 655 24.68 9.80 -14.36
N LEU A 656 24.46 8.90 -15.32
CA LEU A 656 23.14 8.33 -15.60
C LEU A 656 22.63 7.46 -14.43
N GLU A 657 23.49 6.64 -13.83
CA GLU A 657 23.13 5.73 -12.74
C GLU A 657 22.69 6.48 -11.48
N LYS A 658 23.33 7.62 -11.18
CA LYS A 658 23.00 8.49 -10.05
C LYS A 658 21.65 9.18 -10.21
N TYR A 659 21.15 9.34 -11.43
CA TYR A 659 19.89 10.03 -11.68
C TYR A 659 18.69 9.10 -11.46
N LYS A 660 17.90 9.40 -10.43
CA LYS A 660 16.69 8.67 -10.01
C LYS A 660 15.40 9.50 -10.18
N GLY A 661 15.49 10.65 -10.89
CA GLY A 661 14.36 11.56 -11.10
C GLY A 661 14.27 12.72 -10.09
N GLN A 662 15.29 12.89 -9.23
CA GLN A 662 15.48 14.04 -8.35
C GLN A 662 15.89 15.29 -9.12
N LYS A 663 15.64 16.49 -8.57
CA LYS A 663 16.14 17.76 -9.13
C LYS A 663 17.67 17.86 -8.94
N SER A 664 18.35 18.60 -9.82
CA SER A 664 19.79 18.88 -9.67
C SER A 664 20.12 19.49 -8.30
N THR A 665 21.19 19.01 -7.68
CA THR A 665 21.73 19.50 -6.40
C THR A 665 23.25 19.68 -6.49
N ARG A 666 23.91 19.96 -5.37
CA ARG A 666 25.38 19.97 -5.27
C ARG A 666 26.03 18.60 -5.44
N TYR A 667 25.29 17.50 -5.20
CA TYR A 667 25.80 16.12 -5.22
C TYR A 667 25.31 15.31 -6.42
N PHE A 668 24.21 15.73 -7.04
CA PHE A 668 23.54 15.04 -8.14
C PHE A 668 23.29 16.02 -9.26
N LYS A 669 23.71 15.70 -10.49
CA LYS A 669 23.48 16.51 -11.69
C LYS A 669 22.52 15.80 -12.64
N ASP A 670 21.81 16.58 -13.44
CA ASP A 670 20.79 16.08 -14.37
C ASP A 670 21.02 16.49 -15.84
N ASP A 671 22.13 17.18 -16.13
CA ASP A 671 22.47 17.72 -17.45
C ASP A 671 22.80 16.63 -18.49
N VAL A 672 23.57 15.61 -18.09
CA VAL A 672 23.91 14.47 -18.96
C VAL A 672 22.67 13.66 -19.34
N PRO A 673 21.80 13.25 -18.38
CA PRO A 673 20.52 12.65 -18.73
C PRO A 673 19.64 13.54 -19.64
N ASP A 674 19.61 14.86 -19.43
CA ASP A 674 18.73 15.74 -20.20
C ASP A 674 19.19 15.95 -21.64
N VAL A 675 20.50 16.16 -21.87
CA VAL A 675 21.04 16.30 -23.24
C VAL A 675 20.78 15.04 -24.08
N LEU A 676 20.85 13.85 -23.46
CA LEU A 676 20.47 12.60 -24.11
C LEU A 676 18.97 12.52 -24.39
N SER A 677 18.14 13.02 -23.47
CA SER A 677 16.68 13.10 -23.67
C SER A 677 16.31 14.02 -24.83
N MET A 678 17.06 15.11 -25.05
CA MET A 678 16.88 16.01 -26.18
C MET A 678 17.20 15.32 -27.51
N LEU A 679 18.28 14.53 -27.56
CA LEU A 679 18.60 13.71 -28.73
C LEU A 679 17.54 12.63 -28.99
N ALA A 680 17.07 11.95 -27.94
CA ALA A 680 16.11 10.85 -28.06
C ALA A 680 14.81 11.26 -28.78
N LYS A 681 14.40 12.53 -28.72
CA LYS A 681 13.27 13.09 -29.50
C LYS A 681 13.42 12.94 -31.02
N ARG A 682 14.64 12.70 -31.53
CA ARG A 682 14.92 12.50 -32.96
C ARG A 682 14.59 11.09 -33.44
N ILE A 683 14.28 10.15 -32.53
CA ILE A 683 13.82 8.82 -32.89
C ILE A 683 12.34 8.89 -33.30
N PRO A 684 11.96 8.51 -34.53
CA PRO A 684 10.55 8.48 -34.94
C PRO A 684 9.68 7.60 -34.03
N SER A 685 8.50 8.12 -33.68
CA SER A 685 7.51 7.38 -32.88
C SER A 685 6.84 6.28 -33.72
N MET A 686 6.47 5.15 -33.10
CA MET A 686 5.73 4.08 -33.80
C MET A 686 4.26 4.44 -34.09
N VAL A 687 3.72 5.49 -33.44
CA VAL A 687 2.38 6.01 -33.72
C VAL A 687 2.48 6.87 -34.98
N ARG A 688 1.83 6.44 -36.06
CA ARG A 688 1.73 7.24 -37.29
C ARG A 688 0.98 8.52 -36.95
N LEU A 689 1.68 9.66 -36.99
CA LEU A 689 1.04 10.98 -37.00
C LEU A 689 0.09 11.03 -38.20
N SER A 690 -1.06 11.67 -38.04
CA SER A 690 -1.98 11.86 -39.15
C SER A 690 -1.30 12.71 -40.23
N GLN A 691 -1.63 12.48 -41.51
CA GLN A 691 -1.07 13.23 -42.64
C GLN A 691 -1.12 14.76 -42.41
N LYS A 692 -2.21 15.21 -41.79
CA LYS A 692 -2.47 16.62 -41.45
C LYS A 692 -1.49 17.21 -40.43
N GLU A 693 -1.04 16.40 -39.45
CA GLU A 693 -0.04 16.82 -38.45
C GLU A 693 1.37 16.82 -39.04
N LEU A 694 1.66 15.89 -39.96
CA LEU A 694 2.92 15.85 -40.71
C LEU A 694 3.07 17.08 -41.60
N ASP A 695 1.99 17.43 -42.31
CA ASP A 695 1.94 18.59 -43.21
C ASP A 695 2.06 19.90 -42.42
N GLN A 696 1.44 20.01 -41.24
CA GLN A 696 1.58 21.18 -40.36
C GLN A 696 3.01 21.36 -39.84
N GLN A 697 3.66 20.29 -39.37
CA GLN A 697 5.05 20.38 -38.90
C GLN A 697 6.04 20.69 -40.04
N THR A 698 5.80 20.12 -41.22
CA THR A 698 6.65 20.35 -42.40
C THR A 698 6.50 21.79 -42.89
N ALA A 699 5.27 22.30 -42.97
CA ALA A 699 4.98 23.68 -43.33
C ALA A 699 5.58 24.69 -42.32
N GLN A 700 5.53 24.40 -41.01
CA GLN A 700 6.18 25.24 -40.00
C GLN A 700 7.70 25.27 -40.16
N LYS A 701 8.34 24.12 -40.43
CA LYS A 701 9.79 24.03 -40.65
C LYS A 701 10.22 24.74 -41.94
N GLU A 702 9.47 24.59 -43.03
CA GLU A 702 9.75 25.27 -44.29
C GLU A 702 9.55 26.79 -44.18
N ALA A 703 8.53 27.25 -43.46
CA ALA A 703 8.31 28.67 -43.22
C ALA A 703 9.47 29.30 -42.44
N GLN A 704 9.94 28.63 -41.38
CA GLN A 704 11.09 29.07 -40.60
C GLN A 704 12.39 29.07 -41.42
N TYR A 705 12.59 28.06 -42.26
CA TYR A 705 13.75 27.96 -43.15
C TYR A 705 13.74 29.05 -44.24
N ARG A 706 12.58 29.31 -44.87
CA ARG A 706 12.41 30.39 -45.86
C ARG A 706 12.61 31.76 -45.25
N GLU A 707 12.19 31.97 -44.01
CA GLU A 707 12.38 33.25 -43.33
C GLU A 707 13.86 33.47 -42.93
N GLN A 708 14.56 32.42 -42.51
CA GLN A 708 16.01 32.48 -42.28
C GLN A 708 16.80 32.76 -43.56
N LEU A 709 16.52 32.03 -44.65
CA LEU A 709 17.12 32.28 -45.96
C LEU A 709 16.83 33.69 -46.45
N ARG A 710 15.59 34.20 -46.30
CA ARG A 710 15.23 35.56 -46.66
C ARG A 710 16.02 36.60 -45.84
N ARG A 711 16.26 36.37 -44.55
CA ARG A 711 17.05 37.27 -43.70
C ARG A 711 18.54 37.24 -44.05
N GLU A 712 19.10 36.07 -44.36
CA GLU A 712 20.49 35.95 -44.80
C GLU A 712 20.69 36.53 -46.21
N MET A 713 19.77 36.27 -47.14
CA MET A 713 19.83 36.80 -48.50
C MET A 713 19.65 38.33 -48.50
N ASN A 714 18.76 38.88 -47.65
CA ASN A 714 18.67 40.33 -47.45
C ASN A 714 19.96 40.92 -46.86
N ARG A 715 20.66 40.19 -45.98
CA ARG A 715 21.92 40.65 -45.39
C ARG A 715 23.10 40.60 -46.38
N VAL A 716 23.07 39.67 -47.34
CA VAL A 716 24.06 39.55 -48.43
C VAL A 716 23.80 40.56 -49.54
N ILE A 717 22.53 40.83 -49.87
CA ILE A 717 22.14 41.75 -50.95
C ILE A 717 22.24 43.22 -50.51
N PHE A 718 21.91 43.54 -49.25
CA PHE A 718 21.92 44.91 -48.71
C PHE A 718 23.02 45.11 -47.65
N GLY A 719 24.27 44.76 -47.98
CA GLY A 719 25.41 44.85 -47.05
C GLY A 719 25.40 46.11 -46.18
N ALA A 720 25.77 45.94 -44.90
CA ALA A 720 25.77 46.92 -43.81
C ALA A 720 25.50 48.38 -44.23
N ASP A 721 24.26 48.83 -43.98
CA ASP A 721 23.82 50.19 -44.30
C ASP A 721 24.52 51.20 -43.38
N THR A 722 25.69 51.68 -43.81
CA THR A 722 26.15 53.03 -43.50
C THR A 722 25.52 53.99 -44.50
N GLY A 723 24.41 54.60 -44.09
CA GLY A 723 23.90 55.91 -44.51
C GLY A 723 23.92 56.31 -45.99
N GLY A 724 22.73 56.49 -46.55
CA GLY A 724 22.44 57.67 -47.39
C GLY A 724 22.00 57.40 -48.85
N TYR A 725 20.87 58.04 -49.17
CA TYR A 725 20.35 58.44 -50.50
C TYR A 725 19.59 57.45 -51.39
N SER A 726 18.49 58.01 -51.91
CA SER A 726 17.42 57.50 -52.77
C SER A 726 17.83 56.78 -54.06
N THR A 727 17.02 55.82 -54.53
CA THR A 727 16.23 55.90 -55.80
C THR A 727 15.38 54.62 -56.01
N GLN A 728 14.37 54.73 -56.86
CA GLN A 728 13.16 53.88 -57.00
C GLN A 728 13.37 52.37 -57.28
N PRO A 729 12.36 51.51 -56.97
CA PRO A 729 12.40 50.10 -57.34
C PRO A 729 11.99 49.88 -58.82
N SER A 730 12.85 49.20 -59.59
CA SER A 730 12.50 48.71 -60.93
C SER A 730 11.67 47.42 -60.83
N GLN A 731 10.53 47.41 -61.52
CA GLN A 731 9.60 46.29 -61.65
C GLN A 731 10.26 45.02 -62.20
N TRP A 732 9.83 43.87 -61.69
CA TRP A 732 9.96 42.56 -62.33
C TRP A 732 8.55 41.96 -62.58
N PRO A 733 8.41 41.11 -63.61
CA PRO A 733 7.18 40.97 -64.40
C PRO A 733 6.11 40.11 -63.73
N SER A 734 4.85 40.44 -64.00
CA SER A 734 3.68 39.68 -63.56
C SER A 734 3.61 38.31 -64.23
N TYR A 735 3.31 37.28 -63.44
CA TYR A 735 2.78 36.02 -63.95
C TYR A 735 1.34 35.86 -63.47
N SER A 736 0.47 35.56 -64.44
CA SER A 736 -0.98 35.47 -64.37
C SER A 736 -1.45 34.21 -63.65
N GLU A 737 -2.38 34.36 -62.71
CA GLU A 737 -3.17 33.25 -62.18
C GLU A 737 -4.18 32.74 -63.22
N PRO A 738 -4.40 31.41 -63.33
CA PRO A 738 -5.52 30.87 -64.09
C PRO A 738 -6.84 31.03 -63.32
N ARG A 739 -7.87 31.40 -64.09
CA ARG A 739 -9.26 31.67 -63.66
C ARG A 739 -10.02 30.44 -63.18
N GLU A 740 -10.98 30.75 -62.30
CA GLU A 740 -12.10 29.98 -61.74
C GLU A 740 -12.89 29.09 -62.71
N GLU A 741 -13.58 28.08 -62.15
CA GLU A 741 -15.03 27.85 -62.36
C GLU A 741 -15.60 26.94 -61.23
N SER A 742 -16.38 27.50 -60.28
CA SER A 742 -17.86 27.39 -60.11
C SER A 742 -18.34 26.14 -59.32
N ARG A 743 -19.30 26.10 -58.36
CA ARG A 743 -20.26 26.98 -57.63
C ARG A 743 -20.76 26.15 -56.39
N SER A 744 -20.81 26.66 -55.15
CA SER A 744 -21.96 27.26 -54.39
C SER A 744 -23.18 26.32 -54.13
N PRO A 745 -24.02 26.42 -53.05
CA PRO A 745 -24.22 27.52 -52.08
C PRO A 745 -24.46 27.16 -50.58
N MET A 746 -24.68 28.21 -49.77
CA MET A 746 -25.31 28.28 -48.43
C MET A 746 -24.40 28.30 -47.19
N GLY A 747 -23.69 29.43 -47.05
CA GLY A 747 -23.47 30.07 -45.75
C GLY A 747 -24.56 31.12 -45.50
N GLU A 748 -25.65 30.73 -44.84
CA GLU A 748 -26.64 31.60 -44.21
C GLU A 748 -27.35 30.75 -43.13
N VAL A 749 -26.97 30.85 -41.85
CA VAL A 749 -27.79 30.77 -40.59
C VAL A 749 -26.85 30.79 -39.36
N ALA A 750 -25.93 31.76 -39.25
CA ALA A 750 -25.09 31.87 -38.03
C ALA A 750 -24.94 33.31 -37.52
N ASN A 751 -25.94 34.16 -37.80
CA ASN A 751 -25.95 35.55 -37.33
C ASN A 751 -27.33 35.96 -36.77
N LYS A 752 -27.89 35.15 -35.86
CA LYS A 752 -29.17 35.50 -35.23
C LYS A 752 -29.44 35.05 -33.80
N PHE A 753 -28.45 34.61 -33.01
CA PHE A 753 -28.79 34.08 -31.67
C PHE A 753 -28.19 34.72 -30.42
N PHE A 754 -27.14 35.55 -30.44
CA PHE A 754 -26.69 36.17 -29.18
C PHE A 754 -26.15 37.60 -29.35
N ARG A 755 -27.07 38.58 -29.30
CA ARG A 755 -26.81 39.93 -28.77
C ARG A 755 -27.61 40.06 -27.48
N GLY A 756 -26.99 40.55 -26.40
CA GLY A 756 -27.72 41.04 -25.24
C GLY A 756 -26.93 41.11 -23.94
N ASN A 757 -26.25 42.25 -23.75
CA ASN A 757 -26.09 43.03 -22.50
C ASN A 757 -25.68 42.36 -21.17
N GLY A 758 -24.67 42.97 -20.52
CA GLY A 758 -24.57 42.91 -19.05
C GLY A 758 -23.25 43.37 -18.45
N LEU A 759 -23.06 44.68 -18.34
CA LEU A 759 -22.06 45.40 -17.54
C LEU A 759 -21.92 44.91 -16.08
N ARG A 760 -20.67 44.83 -15.57
CA ARG A 760 -20.04 45.61 -14.45
C ARG A 760 -19.22 44.78 -13.44
N ALA A 761 -18.14 45.46 -13.00
CA ALA A 761 -17.18 45.20 -11.93
C ALA A 761 -15.97 44.32 -12.30
#